data_AF-A0A4T0V7Y8-F1
#
_entry.id   AF-A0A4T0V7Y8-F1
#
_cell.length_a   1.000
_cell.length_b   1.000
_cell.length_c   1.000
_cell.angle_alpha   90.00
_cell.angle_beta   90.00
_cell.angle_gamma   90.00
#
_symmetry.space_group_name_H-M   'P 1'
#
loop_
_entity.id
_entity.type
_entity.pdbx_description
1 polymer ?
#
loop_
_entity_poly.entity_id
_entity_poly.type
_entity_poly.pdbx_seq_one_letter_code
_entity_poly.pdbx_strand_id
1 'polypeptide(L)'
;FPTSSYNSENYWVDVVFQESAADTTPPSLVDHSPARDATGVPTNTLVTATYGEALQSGTGTIAVRNASNALVPGTVSLDTGGTRLVFQPAQALDTSATYSVQVSGVSDPAGNVAPSASWSFQTAAPAAPAPDQGPGGPIGVVTSAGNPVSTYLAEIMRAEGLNEFETVGPAALTETGLAPYGTLVVGEVPVTDAQVAAVADWVTAGGDLVLMRPDSRFNALAGLTAQAGTVSEGYLAVDGSSEPGAGITTETLQFHGAANRYALSGASSVATLYTSATASTGLPAVSWRSVGSNGGQVATFAYDLARSVVLTHQGNPAWSGQDRDGQAPIRSDDLYFGGTSTDWVNLSKVQIPQADEQQRLLANLITVMARDRMPVPRFWYFPDTHRAVVVATGDDHGTGGTGGRFDTYLANSPSGCSVAAWTCPRFTSYVYTSTPLSNAQATSYQNQGFEVGLHHSTGCGDFTSLSSLQSGYSSQLSAWRAKYTGLPSPVTNRTHCIVFSDWSSQPRAELANGIRLDTNYYFWPGSWVQDRPGFMNGSGIPMRFTDTDGSLIDVYQTQTVMTDESEQTYPATPNTLLDRALGPLGYYGAFTANMHTDSATTFESDQLLASAQARGVPIVSARQMLTWLDGRNGSSFRNLSWSGSRLSFSIGVGSGASRLTAMLPTSGPGGTALTALTRDGVAVAFARMTVKGQEYATFSAASGAWSATYAAAAAPTIAAARVAESTEDSVTIAWSTEVPATSTVLLANGSEPLREVATETVRTTEHLIVLDGLAPGTTYRYRVLSRTPGGRTDTWPSPGQPTATFRSAAADDVAPSAAQLRVVSLPDGTARVAWTTSEPATSEVEYERVPGLGTHHRLDEGLVRDHLVVLTGLRPDTTYAVRVRSVDGSGNTSASLSTSVLTRPAGVAVQTAESLRRGTVTGRLRIGEDGFGALALPSGGAGSYTSGVLDAGQKADWTDLALADLVSPAGSRWTLSVRTGSSPESDGTWSPWRQVSAGQVGGSGRYLQFRLTVTAPAGSRWSVSGIGFTHTGGLPRTEGEGTGALG
;
A
#
# COMPACT_ATOMS: atom_id res chain seq x y z
N PHE A 1 -29.91 -64.57 -9.86
CA PHE A 1 -29.97 -65.91 -9.24
C PHE A 1 -31.38 -66.20 -8.76
N PRO A 2 -32.02 -67.33 -9.12
CA PRO A 2 -33.21 -67.81 -8.43
C PRO A 2 -32.85 -68.84 -7.33
N THR A 3 -33.72 -68.96 -6.32
CA THR A 3 -33.44 -69.49 -4.97
C THR A 3 -34.24 -70.73 -4.55
N SER A 4 -34.75 -71.59 -5.44
CA SER A 4 -35.37 -72.88 -5.05
C SER A 4 -35.41 -73.93 -6.18
N SER A 5 -35.22 -75.20 -5.84
CA SER A 5 -35.22 -76.38 -6.73
C SER A 5 -36.09 -77.52 -6.17
N TYR A 6 -36.76 -78.33 -7.01
CA TYR A 6 -36.84 -79.81 -6.87
C TYR A 6 -37.55 -80.49 -8.08
N ASN A 7 -36.89 -81.50 -8.66
CA ASN A 7 -37.36 -82.63 -9.49
C ASN A 7 -38.35 -82.42 -10.67
N SER A 8 -37.80 -82.25 -11.88
CA SER A 8 -37.76 -83.30 -12.94
C SER A 8 -37.30 -82.69 -14.27
N GLU A 9 -36.40 -83.40 -14.94
CA GLU A 9 -35.87 -83.18 -16.31
C GLU A 9 -34.88 -82.02 -16.49
N ASN A 10 -33.61 -82.39 -16.70
CA ASN A 10 -32.60 -81.52 -17.29
C ASN A 10 -33.02 -81.21 -18.74
N TYR A 11 -33.61 -80.03 -18.97
CA TYR A 11 -33.65 -79.47 -20.32
C TYR A 11 -32.30 -78.83 -20.58
N TRP A 12 -31.51 -79.44 -21.47
CA TRP A 12 -30.38 -78.80 -22.09
C TRP A 12 -30.93 -77.71 -22.98
N VAL A 13 -30.80 -76.46 -22.54
CA VAL A 13 -31.02 -75.31 -23.43
C VAL A 13 -29.71 -75.13 -24.18
N ASP A 14 -29.70 -75.45 -25.46
CA ASP A 14 -28.75 -74.80 -26.37
C ASP A 14 -29.23 -73.36 -26.49
N VAL A 15 -28.62 -72.46 -25.72
CA VAL A 15 -28.78 -71.03 -25.99
C VAL A 15 -28.00 -70.77 -27.25
N VAL A 16 -28.67 -70.85 -28.40
CA VAL A 16 -28.15 -70.25 -29.63
C VAL A 16 -28.20 -68.75 -29.39
N PHE A 17 -27.07 -68.17 -28.98
CA PHE A 17 -26.84 -66.75 -29.20
C PHE A 17 -26.82 -66.54 -30.70
N GLN A 18 -27.91 -65.98 -31.23
CA GLN A 18 -27.88 -65.41 -32.57
C GLN A 18 -27.20 -64.04 -32.45
N GLU A 19 -25.87 -64.02 -32.34
CA GLU A 19 -25.06 -62.80 -32.49
C GLU A 19 -25.03 -62.43 -33.97
N SER A 20 -26.02 -61.66 -34.41
CA SER A 20 -25.90 -60.70 -35.52
C SER A 20 -27.26 -60.03 -35.76
N ALA A 21 -27.67 -59.18 -34.83
CA ALA A 21 -28.16 -57.90 -35.35
C ALA A 21 -26.91 -57.26 -35.98
N ALA A 22 -26.93 -57.03 -37.29
CA ALA A 22 -25.87 -56.26 -37.93
C ALA A 22 -25.80 -54.92 -37.20
N ASP A 23 -24.62 -54.56 -36.71
CA ASP A 23 -24.42 -53.23 -36.17
C ASP A 23 -24.62 -52.23 -37.32
N THR A 24 -25.64 -51.39 -37.19
CA THR A 24 -25.97 -50.34 -38.17
C THR A 24 -25.75 -48.95 -37.58
N THR A 25 -25.19 -48.85 -36.37
CA THR A 25 -25.01 -47.58 -35.68
C THR A 25 -23.61 -47.07 -35.96
N PRO A 26 -23.43 -45.89 -36.58
CA PRO A 26 -22.10 -45.35 -36.79
C PRO A 26 -21.48 -44.81 -35.49
N PRO A 27 -20.13 -44.84 -35.38
CA PRO A 27 -19.43 -44.16 -34.29
C PRO A 27 -19.82 -42.70 -34.20
N SER A 28 -20.09 -42.24 -32.98
CA SER A 28 -20.35 -40.82 -32.69
C SER A 28 -19.17 -40.20 -31.96
N LEU A 29 -18.79 -38.98 -32.35
CA LEU A 29 -17.75 -38.21 -31.67
C LEU A 29 -18.27 -37.78 -30.29
N VAL A 30 -17.63 -38.26 -29.22
CA VAL A 30 -18.05 -37.99 -27.83
C VAL A 30 -17.15 -36.96 -27.15
N ASP A 31 -15.90 -36.80 -27.59
CA ASP A 31 -14.96 -35.82 -27.05
C ASP A 31 -13.88 -35.45 -28.08
N HIS A 32 -13.31 -34.25 -27.95
CA HIS A 32 -12.22 -33.79 -28.81
C HIS A 32 -11.31 -32.79 -28.08
N SER A 33 -10.06 -32.74 -28.52
CA SER A 33 -9.07 -31.77 -28.03
C SER A 33 -8.25 -31.23 -29.20
N PRO A 34 -7.90 -29.92 -29.24
CA PRO A 34 -8.33 -28.87 -28.32
C PRO A 34 -9.84 -28.61 -28.37
N ALA A 35 -10.40 -28.03 -27.30
CA ALA A 35 -11.82 -27.66 -27.27
C ALA A 35 -12.17 -26.69 -28.42
N ARG A 36 -13.45 -26.66 -28.81
CA ARG A 36 -13.93 -25.80 -29.91
C ARG A 36 -13.63 -24.33 -29.56
N ASP A 37 -12.98 -23.66 -30.48
CA ASP A 37 -12.57 -22.25 -30.40
C ASP A 37 -11.67 -21.93 -29.19
N ALA A 38 -11.00 -22.94 -28.65
CA ALA A 38 -10.04 -22.77 -27.57
C ALA A 38 -8.92 -21.81 -28.00
N THR A 39 -8.62 -20.82 -27.16
CA THR A 39 -7.47 -19.92 -27.32
C THR A 39 -6.37 -20.30 -26.34
N GLY A 40 -5.12 -19.93 -26.63
CA GLY A 40 -4.01 -20.20 -25.71
C GLY A 40 -3.52 -21.66 -25.74
N VAL A 41 -3.83 -22.40 -26.81
CA VAL A 41 -3.44 -23.80 -26.94
C VAL A 41 -1.91 -23.93 -27.10
N PRO A 42 -1.22 -24.78 -26.30
CA PRO A 42 0.20 -25.00 -26.48
C PRO A 42 0.56 -25.39 -27.92
N THR A 43 1.69 -24.91 -28.42
CA THR A 43 2.12 -25.16 -29.81
C THR A 43 2.46 -26.62 -30.09
N ASN A 44 2.69 -27.42 -29.05
CA ASN A 44 2.93 -28.86 -29.14
C ASN A 44 1.69 -29.72 -28.86
N THR A 45 0.49 -29.12 -28.80
CA THR A 45 -0.74 -29.87 -28.49
C THR A 45 -1.04 -30.94 -29.54
N LEU A 46 -1.37 -32.15 -29.05
CA LEU A 46 -1.94 -33.22 -29.84
C LEU A 46 -3.42 -32.92 -30.13
N VAL A 47 -3.84 -33.10 -31.37
CA VAL A 47 -5.24 -32.98 -31.75
C VAL A 47 -5.89 -34.35 -31.67
N THR A 48 -6.96 -34.50 -30.90
CA THR A 48 -7.60 -35.82 -30.68
C THR A 48 -9.09 -35.79 -30.91
N ALA A 49 -9.63 -36.92 -31.37
CA ALA A 49 -11.06 -37.16 -31.55
C ALA A 49 -11.41 -38.53 -30.96
N THR A 50 -12.26 -38.55 -29.94
CA THR A 50 -12.69 -39.75 -29.20
C THR A 50 -14.12 -40.09 -29.59
N TYR A 51 -14.37 -41.37 -29.88
CA TYR A 51 -15.66 -41.87 -30.31
C TYR A 51 -16.31 -42.77 -29.25
N GLY A 52 -17.64 -42.88 -29.30
CA GLY A 52 -18.44 -43.64 -28.34
C GLY A 52 -18.29 -45.16 -28.42
N GLU A 53 -17.54 -45.66 -29.40
CA GLU A 53 -17.31 -47.08 -29.64
C GLU A 53 -15.95 -47.34 -30.34
N ALA A 54 -15.60 -48.63 -30.49
CA ALA A 54 -14.35 -49.05 -31.09
C ALA A 54 -14.29 -48.74 -32.60
N LEU A 55 -13.13 -48.24 -33.04
CA LEU A 55 -12.87 -47.85 -34.42
C LEU A 55 -12.12 -48.96 -35.17
N GLN A 56 -12.41 -49.09 -36.46
CA GLN A 56 -11.65 -49.95 -37.35
C GLN A 56 -10.25 -49.37 -37.55
N SER A 57 -9.24 -50.17 -37.22
CA SER A 57 -7.83 -49.79 -37.42
C SER A 57 -7.55 -49.46 -38.89
N GLY A 58 -6.83 -48.36 -39.13
CA GLY A 58 -6.51 -47.86 -40.47
C GLY A 58 -7.59 -46.98 -41.11
N THR A 59 -8.68 -46.69 -40.39
CA THR A 59 -9.72 -45.74 -40.84
C THR A 59 -9.61 -44.42 -40.11
N GLY A 60 -10.22 -43.36 -40.66
CA GLY A 60 -10.18 -42.02 -40.10
C GLY A 60 -8.99 -41.18 -40.53
N THR A 61 -9.26 -39.90 -40.77
CA THR A 61 -8.27 -38.86 -41.07
C THR A 61 -8.51 -37.67 -40.15
N ILE A 62 -7.44 -37.05 -39.68
CA ILE A 62 -7.47 -35.75 -39.03
C ILE A 62 -6.63 -34.80 -39.89
N ALA A 63 -7.28 -33.80 -40.49
CA ALA A 63 -6.62 -32.74 -41.25
C ALA A 63 -6.60 -31.46 -40.41
N VAL A 64 -5.41 -31.01 -40.04
CA VAL A 64 -5.20 -29.73 -39.35
C VAL A 64 -4.70 -28.70 -40.38
N ARG A 65 -5.32 -27.52 -40.43
CA ARG A 65 -4.96 -26.45 -41.38
C ARG A 65 -4.74 -25.13 -40.67
N ASN A 66 -3.76 -24.35 -41.11
CA ASN A 66 -3.49 -23.01 -40.60
C ASN A 66 -4.46 -21.95 -41.20
N ALA A 67 -4.29 -20.69 -40.80
CA ALA A 67 -5.11 -19.57 -41.26
C ALA A 67 -5.03 -19.29 -42.78
N SER A 68 -3.96 -19.72 -43.46
CA SER A 68 -3.85 -19.66 -44.93
C SER A 68 -4.40 -20.91 -45.63
N ASN A 69 -5.11 -21.77 -44.89
CA ASN A 69 -5.73 -23.02 -45.36
C ASN A 69 -4.73 -24.11 -45.80
N ALA A 70 -3.44 -23.95 -45.46
CA ALA A 70 -2.41 -24.95 -45.73
C ALA A 70 -2.46 -26.09 -44.69
N LEU A 71 -2.23 -27.33 -45.14
CA LEU A 71 -2.17 -28.51 -44.26
C LEU A 71 -0.94 -28.44 -43.36
N VAL A 72 -1.14 -28.69 -42.08
CA VAL A 72 -0.07 -28.90 -41.10
C VAL A 72 0.46 -30.33 -41.24
N PRO A 73 1.76 -30.54 -41.49
CA PRO A 73 2.33 -31.87 -41.51
C PRO A 73 2.25 -32.56 -40.14
N GLY A 74 1.87 -33.83 -40.12
CA GLY A 74 1.77 -34.62 -38.89
C GLY A 74 1.34 -36.07 -39.17
N THR A 75 1.26 -36.87 -38.11
CA THR A 75 0.88 -38.28 -38.17
C THR A 75 -0.42 -38.53 -37.40
N VAL A 76 -1.34 -39.28 -38.01
CA VAL A 76 -2.56 -39.75 -37.34
C VAL A 76 -2.35 -41.19 -36.88
N SER A 77 -2.66 -41.47 -35.62
CA SER A 77 -2.65 -42.81 -35.04
C SER A 77 -3.95 -43.10 -34.28
N LEU A 78 -4.29 -44.37 -34.15
CA LEU A 78 -5.33 -44.85 -33.24
C LEU A 78 -4.68 -45.21 -31.90
N ASP A 79 -5.32 -44.83 -30.80
CA ASP A 79 -4.83 -45.15 -29.46
C ASP A 79 -4.93 -46.65 -29.13
N THR A 80 -4.33 -47.07 -28.01
CA THR A 80 -4.37 -48.47 -27.58
C THR A 80 -5.75 -48.93 -27.12
N GLY A 81 -6.64 -48.00 -26.75
CA GLY A 81 -8.04 -48.28 -26.41
C GLY A 81 -8.93 -48.51 -27.63
N GLY A 82 -8.45 -48.15 -28.84
CA GLY A 82 -9.15 -48.36 -30.10
C GLY A 82 -10.32 -47.42 -30.33
N THR A 83 -10.48 -46.35 -29.55
CA THR A 83 -11.64 -45.42 -29.63
C THR A 83 -11.23 -43.98 -29.93
N ARG A 84 -9.92 -43.68 -29.94
CA ARG A 84 -9.43 -42.31 -30.05
C ARG A 84 -8.39 -42.15 -31.14
N LEU A 85 -8.68 -41.29 -32.11
CA LEU A 85 -7.71 -40.83 -33.10
C LEU A 85 -6.87 -39.69 -32.52
N VAL A 86 -5.57 -39.74 -32.78
CA VAL A 86 -4.56 -38.77 -32.31
C VAL A 86 -3.76 -38.28 -33.50
N PHE A 87 -3.79 -36.97 -33.74
CA PHE A 87 -2.90 -36.28 -34.68
C PHE A 87 -1.76 -35.62 -33.90
N GLN A 88 -0.54 -36.04 -34.24
CA GLN A 88 0.70 -35.46 -33.74
C GLN A 88 1.31 -34.56 -34.83
N PRO A 89 1.38 -33.24 -34.60
CA PRO A 89 2.12 -32.33 -35.49
C PRO A 89 3.59 -32.75 -35.62
N ALA A 90 4.16 -32.66 -36.83
CA ALA A 90 5.58 -32.99 -37.08
C ALA A 90 6.55 -31.92 -36.53
N GLN A 91 6.06 -30.69 -36.36
CA GLN A 91 6.73 -29.57 -35.70
C GLN A 91 5.74 -28.86 -34.78
N ALA A 92 6.26 -28.08 -33.83
CA ALA A 92 5.42 -27.19 -33.05
C ALA A 92 4.64 -26.25 -33.98
N LEU A 93 3.36 -26.08 -33.70
CA LEU A 93 2.47 -25.15 -34.39
C LEU A 93 2.96 -23.70 -34.18
N ASP A 94 2.72 -22.82 -35.13
CA ASP A 94 2.97 -21.38 -34.98
C ASP A 94 2.23 -20.82 -33.76
N THR A 95 2.81 -19.81 -33.10
CA THR A 95 2.20 -19.10 -31.95
C THR A 95 1.16 -18.07 -32.40
N SER A 96 0.19 -17.75 -31.53
CA SER A 96 -0.92 -16.81 -31.80
C SER A 96 -1.73 -17.11 -33.08
N ALA A 97 -1.67 -18.35 -33.58
CA ALA A 97 -2.20 -18.73 -34.88
C ALA A 97 -3.46 -19.57 -34.74
N THR A 98 -4.45 -19.30 -35.58
CA THR A 98 -5.69 -20.08 -35.66
C THR A 98 -5.50 -21.30 -36.57
N TYR A 99 -5.89 -22.46 -36.06
CA TYR A 99 -5.93 -23.72 -36.78
C TYR A 99 -7.37 -24.23 -36.87
N SER A 100 -7.70 -24.86 -37.98
CA SER A 100 -8.94 -25.61 -38.18
C SER A 100 -8.63 -27.10 -38.25
N VAL A 101 -9.48 -27.91 -37.63
CA VAL A 101 -9.41 -29.36 -37.61
C VAL A 101 -10.62 -29.91 -38.37
N GLN A 102 -10.38 -30.88 -39.24
CA GLN A 102 -11.40 -31.66 -39.91
C GLN A 102 -11.13 -33.14 -39.71
N VAL A 103 -12.11 -33.86 -39.17
CA VAL A 103 -12.07 -35.31 -38.97
C VAL A 103 -13.07 -35.97 -39.91
N SER A 104 -12.64 -36.98 -40.66
CA SER A 104 -13.49 -37.67 -41.65
C SER A 104 -13.05 -39.10 -41.92
N GLY A 105 -13.96 -39.93 -42.43
CA GLY A 105 -13.66 -41.30 -42.87
C GLY A 105 -13.42 -42.30 -41.73
N VAL A 106 -13.89 -42.00 -40.53
CA VAL A 106 -13.85 -42.90 -39.35
C VAL A 106 -14.95 -43.94 -39.50
N SER A 107 -14.63 -45.23 -39.30
CA SER A 107 -15.65 -46.28 -39.26
C SER A 107 -15.41 -47.25 -38.09
N ASP A 108 -16.45 -47.98 -37.70
CA ASP A 108 -16.34 -49.13 -36.83
C ASP A 108 -15.90 -50.41 -37.60
N PRO A 109 -15.65 -51.54 -36.91
CA PRO A 109 -15.37 -52.83 -37.57
C PRO A 109 -16.54 -53.41 -38.38
N ALA A 110 -17.77 -52.94 -38.19
CA ALA A 110 -18.95 -53.34 -38.96
C ALA A 110 -19.07 -52.58 -40.29
N GLY A 111 -18.28 -51.52 -40.49
CA GLY A 111 -18.24 -50.69 -41.69
C GLY A 111 -19.15 -49.47 -41.65
N ASN A 112 -19.76 -49.12 -40.50
CA ASN A 112 -20.57 -47.92 -40.38
C ASN A 112 -19.66 -46.69 -40.29
N VAL A 113 -19.91 -45.69 -41.13
CA VAL A 113 -19.06 -44.50 -41.25
C VAL A 113 -19.61 -43.35 -40.40
N ALA A 114 -18.78 -42.84 -39.51
CA ALA A 114 -19.11 -41.69 -38.68
C ALA A 114 -19.27 -40.41 -39.52
N PRO A 115 -20.21 -39.51 -39.14
CA PRO A 115 -20.27 -38.16 -39.70
C PRO A 115 -18.93 -37.41 -39.55
N SER A 116 -18.60 -36.58 -40.54
CA SER A 116 -17.41 -35.72 -40.44
C SER A 116 -17.61 -34.64 -39.38
N ALA A 117 -16.54 -34.28 -38.68
CA ALA A 117 -16.56 -33.26 -37.64
C ALA A 117 -15.51 -32.17 -37.93
N SER A 118 -15.80 -30.93 -37.52
CA SER A 118 -14.85 -29.83 -37.64
C SER A 118 -14.94 -28.83 -36.50
N TRP A 119 -13.79 -28.28 -36.11
CA TRP A 119 -13.66 -27.21 -35.12
C TRP A 119 -12.39 -26.39 -35.37
N SER A 120 -12.25 -25.27 -34.67
CA SER A 120 -11.04 -24.43 -34.68
C SER A 120 -10.44 -24.30 -33.29
N PHE A 121 -9.18 -23.88 -33.23
CA PHE A 121 -8.51 -23.42 -32.01
C PHE A 121 -7.42 -22.39 -32.36
N GLN A 122 -6.97 -21.61 -31.39
CA GLN A 122 -5.85 -20.66 -31.52
C GLN A 122 -4.72 -21.05 -30.55
N THR A 123 -3.50 -21.12 -31.07
CA THR A 123 -2.32 -21.40 -30.25
C THR A 123 -1.96 -20.22 -29.35
N ALA A 124 -1.26 -20.50 -28.25
CA ALA A 124 -0.73 -19.50 -27.34
C ALA A 124 0.23 -18.55 -28.05
N ALA A 125 0.30 -17.32 -27.53
CA ALA A 125 1.35 -16.38 -27.89
C ALA A 125 2.74 -16.96 -27.58
N PRO A 126 3.83 -16.42 -28.17
CA PRO A 126 5.18 -16.78 -27.76
C PRO A 126 5.30 -16.72 -26.25
N ALA A 127 5.98 -17.71 -25.66
CA ALA A 127 6.28 -17.68 -24.23
C ALA A 127 6.92 -16.31 -23.92
N ALA A 128 6.41 -15.64 -22.89
CA ALA A 128 7.03 -14.42 -22.42
C ALA A 128 8.51 -14.72 -22.09
N PRO A 129 9.43 -13.77 -22.31
CA PRO A 129 10.78 -13.89 -21.78
C PRO A 129 10.69 -14.25 -20.30
N ALA A 130 11.62 -15.08 -19.83
CA ALA A 130 11.63 -15.51 -18.44
C ALA A 130 11.56 -14.28 -17.51
N PRO A 131 10.79 -14.33 -16.40
CA PRO A 131 10.61 -13.19 -15.50
C PRO A 131 11.90 -12.64 -14.90
N ASP A 132 13.03 -13.32 -15.01
CA ASP A 132 14.34 -12.82 -14.59
C ASP A 132 15.07 -12.04 -15.69
N GLN A 133 14.53 -11.93 -16.92
CA GLN A 133 15.18 -11.32 -18.08
C GLN A 133 14.48 -10.04 -18.58
N GLY A 134 15.26 -8.99 -18.84
CA GLY A 134 14.78 -7.78 -19.50
C GLY A 134 15.04 -7.80 -21.02
N PRO A 135 14.57 -6.78 -21.77
CA PRO A 135 14.68 -6.71 -23.23
C PRO A 135 16.08 -6.29 -23.74
N GLY A 136 17.07 -6.12 -22.86
CA GLY A 136 18.34 -5.45 -23.12
C GLY A 136 18.34 -4.01 -22.60
N GLY A 137 19.44 -3.28 -22.75
CA GLY A 137 19.46 -1.86 -22.40
C GLY A 137 20.77 -1.32 -21.85
N PRO A 138 20.78 -0.03 -21.45
CA PRO A 138 21.93 0.59 -20.80
C PRO A 138 22.10 0.15 -19.33
N ILE A 139 21.17 -0.62 -18.77
CA ILE A 139 21.25 -1.13 -17.40
C ILE A 139 21.57 -2.62 -17.41
N GLY A 140 22.72 -3.01 -16.86
CA GLY A 140 23.07 -4.41 -16.61
C GLY A 140 22.75 -4.80 -15.18
N VAL A 141 21.99 -5.87 -14.98
CA VAL A 141 21.66 -6.45 -13.67
C VAL A 141 22.47 -7.73 -13.50
N VAL A 142 23.45 -7.70 -12.60
CA VAL A 142 24.39 -8.81 -12.40
C VAL A 142 23.88 -9.73 -11.29
N THR A 143 23.57 -10.97 -11.64
CA THR A 143 22.97 -11.98 -10.75
C THR A 143 23.85 -13.23 -10.70
N SER A 144 23.53 -14.16 -9.80
CA SER A 144 24.29 -15.40 -9.64
C SER A 144 23.38 -16.61 -9.49
N ALA A 145 23.65 -17.67 -10.25
CA ALA A 145 23.02 -18.97 -10.06
C ALA A 145 23.33 -19.58 -8.69
N GLY A 146 24.43 -19.18 -8.03
CA GLY A 146 24.77 -19.59 -6.67
C GLY A 146 23.99 -18.84 -5.58
N ASN A 147 23.27 -17.77 -5.95
CA ASN A 147 22.37 -17.02 -5.07
C ASN A 147 21.13 -16.58 -5.87
N PRO A 148 20.18 -17.50 -6.17
CA PRO A 148 19.08 -17.23 -7.10
C PRO A 148 18.20 -16.05 -6.70
N VAL A 149 18.11 -15.70 -5.41
CA VAL A 149 17.39 -14.50 -4.94
C VAL A 149 17.88 -13.20 -5.59
N SER A 150 19.14 -13.15 -6.05
CA SER A 150 19.68 -11.99 -6.77
C SER A 150 18.92 -11.70 -8.08
N THR A 151 18.27 -12.71 -8.67
CA THR A 151 17.40 -12.54 -9.86
C THR A 151 16.16 -11.70 -9.58
N TYR A 152 15.74 -11.58 -8.32
CA TYR A 152 14.59 -10.76 -7.92
C TYR A 152 14.83 -9.26 -8.15
N LEU A 153 16.08 -8.83 -8.34
CA LEU A 153 16.37 -7.47 -8.83
C LEU A 153 15.65 -7.19 -10.15
N ALA A 154 15.48 -8.17 -11.04
CA ALA A 154 14.71 -8.00 -12.28
C ALA A 154 13.24 -7.67 -12.00
N GLU A 155 12.64 -8.26 -10.97
CA GLU A 155 11.26 -7.98 -10.57
C GLU A 155 11.15 -6.59 -9.94
N ILE A 156 12.10 -6.19 -9.08
CA ILE A 156 12.18 -4.83 -8.51
C ILE A 156 12.27 -3.77 -9.62
N MET A 157 13.11 -4.00 -10.64
CA MET A 157 13.26 -3.09 -11.78
C MET A 157 11.93 -2.94 -12.53
N ARG A 158 11.19 -4.04 -12.76
CA ARG A 158 9.87 -3.98 -13.40
C ARG A 158 8.81 -3.33 -12.52
N ALA A 159 8.78 -3.62 -11.22
CA ALA A 159 7.86 -2.98 -10.28
C ALA A 159 8.00 -1.46 -10.36
N GLU A 160 9.24 -0.96 -10.35
CA GLU A 160 9.58 0.46 -10.48
C GLU A 160 9.48 1.03 -11.91
N GLY A 161 9.14 0.19 -12.89
CA GLY A 161 8.90 0.55 -14.30
C GLY A 161 10.17 0.73 -15.14
N LEU A 162 11.34 0.39 -14.59
CA LEU A 162 12.62 0.37 -15.28
C LEU A 162 12.69 -0.91 -16.13
N ASN A 163 11.99 -0.90 -17.27
CA ASN A 163 11.78 -2.08 -18.10
C ASN A 163 12.86 -2.29 -19.18
N GLU A 164 13.94 -1.53 -19.18
CA GLU A 164 15.04 -1.65 -20.16
C GLU A 164 16.35 -1.96 -19.46
N PHE A 165 16.49 -3.24 -19.12
CA PHE A 165 17.68 -3.82 -18.52
C PHE A 165 18.00 -5.17 -19.17
N GLU A 166 19.22 -5.66 -18.92
CA GLU A 166 19.65 -7.00 -19.24
C GLU A 166 20.14 -7.70 -17.97
N THR A 167 19.74 -8.97 -17.77
CA THR A 167 20.26 -9.75 -16.65
C THR A 167 21.44 -10.58 -17.13
N VAL A 168 22.58 -10.48 -16.45
CA VAL A 168 23.82 -11.17 -16.81
C VAL A 168 24.46 -11.84 -15.59
N GLY A 169 25.27 -12.88 -15.82
CA GLY A 169 26.08 -13.49 -14.77
C GLY A 169 27.40 -12.74 -14.50
N PRO A 170 28.15 -13.08 -13.44
CA PRO A 170 29.39 -12.38 -13.10
C PRO A 170 30.47 -12.53 -14.17
N ALA A 171 30.40 -13.56 -15.02
CA ALA A 171 31.29 -13.75 -16.16
C ALA A 171 31.24 -12.58 -17.18
N ALA A 172 30.17 -11.77 -17.18
CA ALA A 172 30.07 -10.58 -18.01
C ALA A 172 30.90 -9.39 -17.51
N LEU A 173 31.44 -9.44 -16.27
CA LEU A 173 32.26 -8.39 -15.67
C LEU A 173 33.68 -8.35 -16.26
N THR A 174 33.76 -8.01 -17.55
CA THR A 174 34.98 -7.87 -18.35
C THR A 174 34.88 -6.57 -19.15
N GLU A 175 35.99 -6.02 -19.63
CA GLU A 175 35.98 -4.77 -20.42
C GLU A 175 34.96 -4.83 -21.58
N THR A 176 34.96 -5.92 -22.36
CA THR A 176 34.03 -6.09 -23.48
C THR A 176 32.59 -6.31 -23.01
N GLY A 177 32.39 -7.09 -21.93
CA GLY A 177 31.05 -7.38 -21.42
C GLY A 177 30.37 -6.18 -20.75
N LEU A 178 31.15 -5.21 -20.24
CA LEU A 178 30.63 -4.00 -19.59
C LEU A 178 30.33 -2.86 -20.59
N ALA A 179 30.92 -2.88 -21.78
CA ALA A 179 30.80 -1.83 -22.79
C ALA A 179 29.34 -1.42 -23.16
N PRO A 180 28.34 -2.34 -23.20
CA PRO A 180 26.96 -1.96 -23.50
C PRO A 180 26.25 -1.16 -22.40
N TYR A 181 26.76 -1.19 -21.16
CA TYR A 181 26.04 -0.68 -20.00
C TYR A 181 26.55 0.71 -19.58
N GLY A 182 25.60 1.60 -19.31
CA GLY A 182 25.84 2.88 -18.63
C GLY A 182 25.74 2.75 -17.11
N THR A 183 24.85 1.86 -16.65
CA THR A 183 24.61 1.57 -15.23
C THR A 183 24.67 0.07 -14.99
N LEU A 184 25.29 -0.35 -13.89
CA LEU A 184 25.32 -1.73 -13.41
C LEU A 184 24.67 -1.81 -12.03
N VAL A 185 23.73 -2.74 -11.86
CA VAL A 185 23.17 -3.12 -10.56
C VAL A 185 23.67 -4.52 -10.24
N VAL A 186 24.54 -4.64 -9.26
CA VAL A 186 25.19 -5.90 -8.90
C VAL A 186 24.56 -6.45 -7.62
N GLY A 187 23.91 -7.61 -7.73
CA GLY A 187 23.38 -8.34 -6.59
C GLY A 187 24.48 -8.86 -5.66
N GLU A 188 24.09 -9.57 -4.60
CA GLU A 188 25.06 -10.29 -3.77
C GLU A 188 25.60 -11.51 -4.56
N VAL A 189 26.70 -11.30 -5.27
CA VAL A 189 27.32 -12.28 -6.18
C VAL A 189 28.83 -12.42 -5.92
N PRO A 190 29.41 -13.62 -6.12
CA PRO A 190 30.85 -13.79 -6.01
C PRO A 190 31.57 -13.12 -7.18
N VAL A 191 32.70 -12.46 -6.88
CA VAL A 191 33.55 -11.79 -7.86
C VAL A 191 35.03 -12.11 -7.63
N THR A 192 35.82 -12.01 -8.69
CA THR A 192 37.28 -12.15 -8.69
C THR A 192 37.95 -10.78 -8.74
N ASP A 193 39.23 -10.70 -8.37
CA ASP A 193 39.99 -9.45 -8.43
C ASP A 193 40.03 -8.86 -9.86
N ALA A 194 40.10 -9.71 -10.88
CA ALA A 194 40.08 -9.29 -12.29
C ALA A 194 38.74 -8.65 -12.69
N GLN A 195 37.62 -9.21 -12.23
CA GLN A 195 36.29 -8.64 -12.47
C GLN A 195 36.11 -7.30 -11.75
N VAL A 196 36.58 -7.20 -10.49
CA VAL A 196 36.53 -5.95 -9.74
C VAL A 196 37.41 -4.87 -10.39
N ALA A 197 38.59 -5.23 -10.89
CA ALA A 197 39.44 -4.31 -11.64
C ALA A 197 38.75 -3.81 -12.92
N ALA A 198 38.15 -4.71 -13.71
CA ALA A 198 37.40 -4.32 -14.91
C ALA A 198 36.23 -3.37 -14.59
N VAL A 199 35.50 -3.63 -13.50
CA VAL A 199 34.43 -2.74 -13.04
C VAL A 199 35.00 -1.40 -12.56
N ALA A 200 36.11 -1.38 -11.84
CA ALA A 200 36.74 -0.15 -11.36
C ALA A 200 37.23 0.75 -12.52
N ASP A 201 37.82 0.15 -13.55
CA ASP A 201 38.22 0.85 -14.77
C ASP A 201 37.00 1.42 -15.51
N TRP A 202 35.93 0.63 -15.63
CA TRP A 202 34.66 1.05 -16.24
C TRP A 202 33.98 2.19 -15.46
N VAL A 203 33.94 2.12 -14.12
CA VAL A 203 33.43 3.21 -13.27
C VAL A 203 34.30 4.46 -13.45
N THR A 204 35.63 4.33 -13.47
CA THR A 204 36.54 5.48 -13.69
C THR A 204 36.35 6.13 -15.07
N ALA A 205 35.91 5.35 -16.06
CA ALA A 205 35.50 5.81 -17.38
C ALA A 205 34.07 6.40 -17.42
N GLY A 206 33.42 6.57 -16.26
CA GLY A 206 32.12 7.22 -16.08
C GLY A 206 30.96 6.26 -15.80
N GLY A 207 31.20 4.96 -15.60
CA GLY A 207 30.16 3.99 -15.28
C GLY A 207 29.48 4.23 -13.92
N ASP A 208 28.18 3.95 -13.87
CA ASP A 208 27.36 4.03 -12.65
C ASP A 208 27.16 2.65 -12.02
N LEU A 209 27.65 2.46 -10.79
CA LEU A 209 27.62 1.16 -10.11
C LEU A 209 26.71 1.20 -8.88
N VAL A 210 25.74 0.30 -8.80
CA VAL A 210 24.94 0.05 -7.59
C VAL A 210 25.25 -1.34 -7.06
N LEU A 211 25.63 -1.43 -5.78
CA LEU A 211 26.06 -2.66 -5.12
C LEU A 211 25.05 -3.09 -4.04
N MET A 212 24.64 -4.36 -4.06
CA MET A 212 23.82 -4.97 -3.02
C MET A 212 24.71 -5.86 -2.14
N ARG A 213 24.86 -5.51 -0.86
CA ARG A 213 25.74 -6.20 0.11
C ARG A 213 27.06 -6.67 -0.52
N PRO A 214 27.92 -5.76 -0.98
CA PRO A 214 29.01 -6.11 -1.89
C PRO A 214 30.04 -7.06 -1.29
N ASP A 215 30.67 -7.84 -2.17
CA ASP A 215 31.96 -8.49 -1.88
C ASP A 215 32.98 -7.44 -1.41
N SER A 216 33.80 -7.79 -0.43
CA SER A 216 34.70 -6.86 0.24
C SER A 216 35.75 -6.23 -0.70
N ARG A 217 36.01 -6.85 -1.86
CA ARG A 217 36.88 -6.30 -2.91
C ARG A 217 36.38 -4.97 -3.47
N PHE A 218 35.08 -4.70 -3.44
CA PHE A 218 34.53 -3.42 -3.91
C PHE A 218 34.67 -2.28 -2.90
N ASN A 219 35.00 -2.56 -1.63
CA ASN A 219 35.00 -1.55 -0.56
C ASN A 219 35.85 -0.32 -0.90
N ALA A 220 37.05 -0.51 -1.46
CA ALA A 220 37.92 0.61 -1.84
C ALA A 220 37.33 1.49 -2.96
N LEU A 221 36.70 0.86 -3.97
CA LEU A 221 36.02 1.56 -5.06
C LEU A 221 34.79 2.32 -4.52
N ALA A 222 34.00 1.69 -3.64
CA ALA A 222 32.83 2.28 -3.01
C ALA A 222 33.15 3.37 -1.97
N GLY A 223 34.41 3.48 -1.53
CA GLY A 223 34.80 4.44 -0.48
C GLY A 223 34.31 4.00 0.91
N LEU A 224 34.44 2.70 1.19
CA LEU A 224 33.96 2.07 2.42
C LEU A 224 35.09 1.38 3.17
N THR A 225 35.04 1.45 4.50
CA THR A 225 35.93 0.70 5.40
C THR A 225 35.08 -0.24 6.25
N ALA A 226 35.25 -1.55 6.06
CA ALA A 226 34.50 -2.56 6.80
C ALA A 226 34.67 -2.41 8.33
N GLN A 227 33.57 -2.58 9.05
CA GLN A 227 33.50 -2.60 10.51
C GLN A 227 33.15 -4.01 10.99
N ALA A 228 33.46 -4.32 12.25
CA ALA A 228 33.18 -5.63 12.82
C ALA A 228 31.67 -5.88 13.00
N GLY A 229 31.24 -7.11 12.67
CA GLY A 229 29.87 -7.59 12.86
C GLY A 229 28.89 -7.14 11.78
N THR A 230 27.63 -7.60 11.92
CA THR A 230 26.51 -7.28 11.04
C THR A 230 25.32 -6.77 11.84
N VAL A 231 24.38 -6.13 11.17
CA VAL A 231 23.02 -5.88 11.70
C VAL A 231 22.07 -6.79 10.94
N SER A 232 21.29 -7.62 11.63
CA SER A 232 20.31 -8.52 11.00
C SER A 232 18.90 -8.10 11.38
N GLU A 233 17.95 -8.23 10.46
CA GLU A 233 16.53 -7.87 10.66
C GLU A 233 16.37 -6.44 11.20
N GLY A 234 17.17 -5.53 10.65
CA GLY A 234 17.32 -4.16 11.14
C GLY A 234 16.39 -3.16 10.47
N TYR A 235 16.76 -1.89 10.60
CA TYR A 235 16.03 -0.78 9.99
C TYR A 235 16.99 0.15 9.25
N LEU A 236 16.46 0.91 8.30
CA LEU A 236 17.13 2.06 7.69
C LEU A 236 16.26 3.31 7.82
N ALA A 237 16.86 4.47 8.02
CA ALA A 237 16.17 5.76 7.88
C ALA A 237 16.79 6.51 6.70
N VAL A 238 15.96 6.87 5.71
CA VAL A 238 16.43 7.57 4.52
C VAL A 238 16.64 9.04 4.84
N ASP A 239 17.77 9.58 4.40
CA ASP A 239 18.03 11.00 4.46
C ASP A 239 17.23 11.69 3.34
N GLY A 240 16.08 12.26 3.72
CA GLY A 240 15.21 13.01 2.82
C GLY A 240 15.86 14.28 2.25
N SER A 241 16.98 14.73 2.84
CA SER A 241 17.80 15.82 2.32
C SER A 241 18.86 15.35 1.30
N SER A 242 19.02 14.05 1.07
CA SER A 242 19.82 13.57 -0.06
C SER A 242 19.00 13.60 -1.36
N GLU A 243 19.62 13.92 -2.51
CA GLU A 243 18.89 13.95 -3.79
C GLU A 243 18.20 12.60 -4.13
N PRO A 244 18.83 11.43 -3.89
CA PRO A 244 18.15 10.14 -4.07
C PRO A 244 17.08 9.83 -3.01
N GLY A 245 17.25 10.32 -1.78
CA GLY A 245 16.31 10.12 -0.67
C GLY A 245 15.11 11.07 -0.66
N ALA A 246 15.14 12.14 -1.47
CA ALA A 246 14.08 13.13 -1.54
C ALA A 246 12.70 12.48 -1.77
N GLY A 247 11.71 12.85 -0.96
CA GLY A 247 10.34 12.34 -1.06
C GLY A 247 10.12 10.87 -0.65
N ILE A 248 11.18 10.15 -0.30
CA ILE A 248 11.10 8.88 0.44
C ILE A 248 10.83 9.22 1.91
N THR A 249 10.05 8.39 2.60
CA THR A 249 9.78 8.62 4.04
C THR A 249 11.09 8.62 4.85
N THR A 250 11.19 9.55 5.80
CA THR A 250 12.32 9.64 6.74
C THR A 250 12.11 8.79 8.00
N GLU A 251 10.91 8.21 8.15
CA GLU A 251 10.67 7.19 9.16
C GLU A 251 11.55 5.96 8.93
N THR A 252 11.91 5.28 10.01
CA THR A 252 12.63 4.01 9.93
C THR A 252 11.82 2.95 9.19
N LEU A 253 12.46 2.33 8.20
CA LEU A 253 11.98 1.23 7.37
C LEU A 253 12.69 -0.05 7.78
N GLN A 254 11.94 -1.09 8.10
CA GLN A 254 12.46 -2.42 8.37
C GLN A 254 13.04 -3.03 7.09
N PHE A 255 14.19 -3.69 7.22
CA PHE A 255 14.73 -4.56 6.18
C PHE A 255 15.00 -5.94 6.76
N HIS A 256 14.93 -6.95 5.90
CA HIS A 256 15.16 -8.34 6.29
C HIS A 256 16.47 -8.89 5.72
N GLY A 257 17.08 -9.84 6.44
CA GLY A 257 18.43 -10.33 6.16
C GLY A 257 19.51 -9.54 6.90
N ALA A 258 20.77 -9.72 6.49
CA ALA A 258 21.92 -9.13 7.16
C ALA A 258 22.54 -7.97 6.36
N ALA A 259 22.87 -6.91 7.08
CA ALA A 259 23.63 -5.75 6.62
C ALA A 259 25.07 -5.81 7.14
N ASN A 260 26.02 -5.57 6.25
CA ASN A 260 27.40 -5.31 6.63
C ASN A 260 27.51 -3.91 7.27
N ARG A 261 28.53 -3.70 8.10
CA ARG A 261 28.76 -2.41 8.75
C ARG A 261 29.95 -1.72 8.10
N TYR A 262 29.80 -0.45 7.72
CA TYR A 262 30.85 0.32 7.04
C TYR A 262 31.05 1.67 7.70
N ALA A 263 32.31 2.11 7.81
CA ALA A 263 32.63 3.53 7.95
C ALA A 263 32.84 4.14 6.57
N LEU A 264 32.46 5.40 6.40
CA LEU A 264 32.61 6.13 5.15
C LEU A 264 34.04 6.63 4.98
N SER A 265 34.60 6.46 3.77
CA SER A 265 35.93 6.91 3.35
C SER A 265 35.83 7.55 1.97
N GLY A 266 35.37 8.80 1.92
CA GLY A 266 35.13 9.53 0.66
C GLY A 266 33.77 9.27 0.01
N ALA A 267 32.87 8.58 0.72
CA ALA A 267 31.46 8.42 0.36
C ALA A 267 30.55 9.21 1.33
N SER A 268 29.32 9.47 0.90
CA SER A 268 28.27 10.12 1.69
C SER A 268 27.19 9.11 2.07
N SER A 269 26.54 9.31 3.21
CA SER A 269 25.37 8.52 3.60
C SER A 269 24.13 9.01 2.83
N VAL A 270 23.30 8.07 2.38
CA VAL A 270 21.97 8.31 1.78
C VAL A 270 20.87 7.77 2.70
N ALA A 271 21.18 6.72 3.47
CA ALA A 271 20.32 6.22 4.53
C ALA A 271 21.17 5.71 5.69
N THR A 272 20.70 5.91 6.92
CA THR A 272 21.38 5.47 8.14
C THR A 272 20.86 4.10 8.58
N LEU A 273 21.76 3.24 9.06
CA LEU A 273 21.48 1.89 9.54
C LEU A 273 21.11 1.88 11.02
N TYR A 274 20.11 1.09 11.38
CA TYR A 274 19.55 0.98 12.72
C TYR A 274 19.43 -0.50 13.15
N THR A 275 19.65 -0.78 14.43
CA THR A 275 19.46 -2.12 15.02
C THR A 275 18.03 -2.37 15.50
N SER A 276 17.23 -1.31 15.64
CA SER A 276 15.78 -1.37 15.93
C SER A 276 15.09 -0.17 15.31
N ALA A 277 13.77 -0.07 15.41
CA ALA A 277 13.02 1.09 14.88
C ALA A 277 13.48 2.45 15.45
N THR A 278 14.22 2.48 16.56
CA THR A 278 14.68 3.71 17.24
C THR A 278 16.18 3.76 17.51
N ALA A 279 16.91 2.64 17.48
CA ALA A 279 18.34 2.59 17.82
C ALA A 279 19.24 2.72 16.58
N SER A 280 19.75 3.94 16.33
CA SER A 280 20.69 4.21 15.24
C SER A 280 22.08 3.61 15.51
N THR A 281 22.72 3.10 14.48
CA THR A 281 24.15 2.71 14.53
C THR A 281 25.09 3.86 14.17
N GLY A 282 24.57 4.95 13.59
CA GLY A 282 25.37 6.03 12.99
C GLY A 282 26.13 5.64 11.71
N LEU A 283 25.99 4.40 11.23
CA LEU A 283 26.64 3.89 10.02
C LEU A 283 25.66 3.95 8.83
N PRO A 284 26.13 4.04 7.57
CA PRO A 284 25.28 4.01 6.40
C PRO A 284 24.62 2.64 6.19
N ALA A 285 23.31 2.62 5.98
CA ALA A 285 22.59 1.53 5.33
C ALA A 285 22.69 1.64 3.80
N VAL A 286 22.69 2.87 3.29
CA VAL A 286 22.91 3.19 1.88
C VAL A 286 23.92 4.33 1.80
N SER A 287 24.89 4.21 0.90
CA SER A 287 25.92 5.23 0.66
C SER A 287 26.07 5.53 -0.82
N TRP A 288 26.65 6.69 -1.14
CA TRP A 288 26.86 7.16 -2.50
C TRP A 288 28.18 7.96 -2.61
N ARG A 289 28.87 7.81 -3.74
CA ARG A 289 30.17 8.42 -4.01
C ARG A 289 30.38 8.67 -5.49
N SER A 290 31.05 9.77 -5.85
CA SER A 290 31.63 9.98 -7.18
C SER A 290 33.06 9.44 -7.30
N VAL A 291 33.41 8.92 -8.48
CA VAL A 291 34.67 8.25 -8.79
C VAL A 291 35.22 8.76 -10.13
N GLY A 292 36.50 9.13 -10.15
CA GLY A 292 37.18 9.62 -11.35
C GLY A 292 36.72 11.02 -11.80
N SER A 293 37.27 11.49 -12.91
CA SER A 293 36.94 12.80 -13.50
C SER A 293 35.85 12.74 -14.58
N ASN A 294 35.45 11.52 -14.98
CA ASN A 294 34.51 11.29 -16.08
C ASN A 294 33.06 11.09 -15.61
N GLY A 295 32.76 11.46 -14.35
CA GLY A 295 31.41 11.37 -13.79
C GLY A 295 31.01 9.97 -13.29
N GLY A 296 31.96 9.07 -13.04
CA GLY A 296 31.64 7.74 -12.51
C GLY A 296 31.05 7.82 -11.11
N GLN A 297 30.17 6.89 -10.75
CA GLN A 297 29.49 6.90 -9.46
C GLN A 297 29.34 5.50 -8.88
N VAL A 298 29.34 5.40 -7.55
CA VAL A 298 29.10 4.15 -6.83
C VAL A 298 28.07 4.41 -5.73
N ALA A 299 26.99 3.65 -5.73
CA ALA A 299 26.05 3.53 -4.62
C ALA A 299 26.14 2.14 -4.01
N THR A 300 26.00 2.05 -2.69
CA THR A 300 26.08 0.76 -1.98
C THR A 300 24.94 0.64 -0.98
N PHE A 301 24.12 -0.40 -1.12
CA PHE A 301 23.26 -0.92 -0.08
C PHE A 301 24.09 -1.87 0.79
N ALA A 302 24.14 -1.61 2.10
CA ALA A 302 24.88 -2.42 3.05
C ALA A 302 24.28 -3.84 3.23
N TYR A 303 23.03 -4.02 2.78
CA TYR A 303 22.26 -5.26 2.78
C TYR A 303 21.84 -5.65 1.36
N ASP A 304 21.34 -6.87 1.20
CA ASP A 304 20.83 -7.37 -0.07
C ASP A 304 19.36 -6.96 -0.21
N LEU A 305 19.09 -5.95 -1.05
CA LEU A 305 17.74 -5.43 -1.26
C LEU A 305 16.80 -6.49 -1.83
N ALA A 306 17.27 -7.34 -2.75
CA ALA A 306 16.44 -8.38 -3.37
C ALA A 306 15.94 -9.37 -2.31
N ARG A 307 16.86 -9.84 -1.45
CA ARG A 307 16.50 -10.71 -0.32
C ARG A 307 15.57 -10.00 0.67
N SER A 308 15.85 -8.75 1.02
CA SER A 308 15.00 -7.97 1.94
C SER A 308 13.57 -7.85 1.40
N VAL A 309 13.40 -7.53 0.12
CA VAL A 309 12.09 -7.41 -0.53
C VAL A 309 11.37 -8.76 -0.53
N VAL A 310 12.01 -9.86 -0.94
CA VAL A 310 11.40 -11.19 -0.92
C VAL A 310 10.93 -11.57 0.49
N LEU A 311 11.77 -11.36 1.49
CA LEU A 311 11.45 -11.68 2.88
C LEU A 311 10.37 -10.77 3.48
N THR A 312 10.31 -9.50 3.09
CA THR A 312 9.20 -8.61 3.48
C THR A 312 7.90 -9.07 2.79
N HIS A 313 7.99 -9.41 1.50
CA HIS A 313 6.85 -9.66 0.64
C HIS A 313 6.24 -11.05 0.83
N GLN A 314 7.03 -12.07 1.17
CA GLN A 314 6.54 -13.45 1.36
C GLN A 314 6.56 -13.91 2.82
N GLY A 315 7.24 -13.18 3.71
CA GLY A 315 7.32 -13.49 5.14
C GLY A 315 8.58 -14.27 5.51
N ASN A 316 8.55 -14.90 6.68
CA ASN A 316 9.69 -15.63 7.22
C ASN A 316 9.73 -17.08 6.71
N PRO A 317 10.71 -17.47 5.87
CA PRO A 317 10.79 -18.84 5.35
C PRO A 317 11.03 -19.87 6.46
N ALA A 318 11.60 -19.47 7.61
CA ALA A 318 11.79 -20.37 8.74
C ALA A 318 10.46 -20.72 9.45
N TRP A 319 9.37 -20.01 9.14
CA TRP A 319 8.03 -20.26 9.67
C TRP A 319 7.13 -21.03 8.69
N SER A 320 7.63 -21.37 7.51
CA SER A 320 6.93 -22.23 6.55
C SER A 320 6.48 -23.54 7.21
N GLY A 321 5.21 -23.89 7.05
CA GLY A 321 4.63 -25.12 7.60
C GLY A 321 4.33 -25.08 9.10
N GLN A 322 4.22 -23.90 9.70
CA GLN A 322 3.88 -23.74 11.11
C GLN A 322 2.57 -22.96 11.24
N ASP A 323 1.63 -23.48 12.03
CA ASP A 323 0.50 -22.72 12.58
C ASP A 323 1.02 -21.95 13.80
N ARG A 324 0.99 -20.61 13.71
CA ARG A 324 1.61 -19.70 14.68
C ARG A 324 0.60 -18.82 15.37
N ASP A 325 -0.54 -18.58 14.76
CA ASP A 325 -1.65 -17.85 15.35
C ASP A 325 -2.57 -18.75 16.21
N GLY A 326 -2.41 -20.08 16.11
CA GLY A 326 -3.17 -21.08 16.85
C GLY A 326 -4.53 -21.42 16.24
N GLN A 327 -4.77 -21.01 14.99
CA GLN A 327 -6.01 -21.24 14.27
C GLN A 327 -5.75 -22.03 13.00
N ALA A 328 -6.11 -23.32 12.98
CA ALA A 328 -5.99 -24.12 11.76
C ALA A 328 -6.92 -23.63 10.61
N PRO A 329 -6.60 -23.94 9.35
CA PRO A 329 -5.32 -24.48 8.84
C PRO A 329 -4.19 -23.43 8.80
N ILE A 330 -2.99 -23.82 8.37
CA ILE A 330 -1.87 -22.89 8.16
C ILE A 330 -2.22 -21.91 7.03
N ARG A 331 -1.93 -20.63 7.24
CA ARG A 331 -2.23 -19.53 6.32
C ARG A 331 -1.02 -18.67 6.04
N SER A 332 -1.15 -17.74 5.09
CA SER A 332 -0.07 -16.84 4.72
C SER A 332 0.38 -15.92 5.85
N ASP A 333 -0.53 -15.53 6.75
CA ASP A 333 -0.24 -14.66 7.89
C ASP A 333 0.65 -15.34 8.93
N ASP A 334 0.67 -16.68 9.01
CA ASP A 334 1.62 -17.42 9.86
C ASP A 334 3.08 -17.14 9.48
N LEU A 335 3.36 -16.77 8.23
CA LEU A 335 4.72 -16.35 7.83
C LEU A 335 5.10 -14.99 8.43
N TYR A 336 4.18 -14.30 9.10
CA TYR A 336 4.36 -12.98 9.69
C TYR A 336 4.01 -12.89 11.18
N PHE A 337 3.08 -13.73 11.65
CA PHE A 337 2.64 -13.77 13.02
C PHE A 337 3.72 -14.36 13.93
N GLY A 338 4.23 -13.53 14.84
CA GLY A 338 5.34 -13.86 15.72
C GLY A 338 4.97 -14.88 16.80
N GLY A 339 3.69 -15.05 17.14
CA GLY A 339 3.27 -15.92 18.23
C GLY A 339 3.90 -15.50 19.56
N THR A 340 4.75 -16.36 20.12
CA THR A 340 5.53 -16.05 21.34
C THR A 340 6.83 -15.30 21.06
N SER A 341 7.18 -15.12 19.78
CA SER A 341 8.30 -14.30 19.32
C SER A 341 7.81 -12.99 18.70
N THR A 342 8.73 -12.09 18.35
CA THR A 342 8.39 -10.85 17.65
C THR A 342 7.79 -11.14 16.27
N ASP A 343 6.76 -10.40 15.89
CA ASP A 343 6.22 -10.42 14.53
C ASP A 343 7.30 -10.17 13.49
N TRP A 344 7.17 -10.80 12.33
CA TRP A 344 8.12 -10.62 11.24
C TRP A 344 8.12 -9.19 10.75
N VAL A 345 6.92 -8.66 10.47
CA VAL A 345 6.71 -7.26 10.14
C VAL A 345 6.38 -6.46 11.41
N ASN A 346 7.02 -5.31 11.57
CA ASN A 346 6.71 -4.42 12.66
C ASN A 346 5.35 -3.73 12.44
N LEU A 347 4.34 -4.18 13.18
CA LEU A 347 2.97 -3.64 13.08
C LEU A 347 2.83 -2.16 13.43
N SER A 348 3.78 -1.55 14.15
CA SER A 348 3.79 -0.09 14.40
C SER A 348 4.20 0.74 13.17
N LYS A 349 4.70 0.07 12.13
CA LYS A 349 5.18 0.66 10.87
C LYS A 349 4.42 0.14 9.64
N VAL A 350 3.42 -0.73 9.84
CA VAL A 350 2.65 -1.40 8.78
C VAL A 350 1.90 -0.44 7.86
N GLN A 351 1.68 0.81 8.28
CA GLN A 351 1.12 1.87 7.45
C GLN A 351 2.03 2.28 6.27
N ILE A 352 3.32 1.99 6.35
CA ILE A 352 4.32 2.31 5.33
C ILE A 352 4.50 1.09 4.43
N PRO A 353 4.45 1.24 3.09
CA PRO A 353 4.84 0.16 2.19
C PRO A 353 6.38 0.05 2.17
N GLN A 354 6.94 -0.55 3.22
CA GLN A 354 8.37 -0.53 3.53
C GLN A 354 9.25 -1.12 2.41
N ALA A 355 8.77 -2.15 1.69
CA ALA A 355 9.47 -2.71 0.54
C ALA A 355 9.43 -1.75 -0.65
N ASP A 356 8.30 -1.10 -0.90
CA ASP A 356 8.15 -0.16 -2.02
C ASP A 356 9.03 1.08 -1.83
N GLU A 357 9.11 1.64 -0.63
CA GLU A 357 9.98 2.81 -0.36
C GLU A 357 11.47 2.47 -0.57
N GLN A 358 11.91 1.26 -0.23
CA GLN A 358 13.28 0.80 -0.48
C GLN A 358 13.56 0.58 -1.97
N GLN A 359 12.61 -0.01 -2.71
CA GLN A 359 12.71 -0.16 -4.18
C GLN A 359 12.73 1.19 -4.88
N ARG A 360 11.92 2.14 -4.40
CA ARG A 360 11.88 3.51 -4.90
C ARG A 360 13.18 4.26 -4.66
N LEU A 361 13.85 4.02 -3.53
CA LEU A 361 15.19 4.55 -3.27
C LEU A 361 16.21 4.04 -4.29
N LEU A 362 16.16 2.75 -4.67
CA LEU A 362 16.98 2.21 -5.76
C LEU A 362 16.66 2.91 -7.09
N ALA A 363 15.39 3.06 -7.44
CA ALA A 363 14.99 3.74 -8.68
C ALA A 363 15.44 5.21 -8.71
N ASN A 364 15.37 5.92 -7.57
CA ASN A 364 15.89 7.27 -7.43
C ASN A 364 17.40 7.33 -7.61
N LEU A 365 18.16 6.40 -6.99
CA LEU A 365 19.61 6.31 -7.17
C LEU A 365 19.98 6.12 -8.65
N ILE A 366 19.35 5.16 -9.34
CA ILE A 366 19.59 4.93 -10.77
C ILE A 366 19.26 6.18 -11.59
N THR A 367 18.14 6.84 -11.30
CA THR A 367 17.72 8.05 -12.01
C THR A 367 18.71 9.20 -11.81
N VAL A 368 19.18 9.40 -10.58
CA VAL A 368 20.12 10.47 -10.23
C VAL A 368 21.49 10.22 -10.81
N MET A 369 22.00 8.98 -10.71
CA MET A 369 23.32 8.60 -11.20
C MET A 369 23.40 8.62 -12.73
N ALA A 370 22.40 8.07 -13.42
CA ALA A 370 22.43 8.01 -14.88
C ALA A 370 22.29 9.39 -15.54
N ARG A 371 21.74 10.39 -14.83
CA ARG A 371 21.37 11.71 -15.38
C ARG A 371 22.53 12.43 -16.06
N ASP A 372 23.74 12.33 -15.54
CA ASP A 372 24.92 13.01 -16.07
C ASP A 372 25.37 12.47 -17.43
N ARG A 373 24.98 11.24 -17.76
CA ARG A 373 25.20 10.62 -19.07
C ARG A 373 23.98 10.69 -19.96
N MET A 374 22.84 10.22 -19.45
CA MET A 374 21.60 10.12 -20.21
C MET A 374 20.38 9.93 -19.29
N PRO A 375 19.26 10.62 -19.52
CA PRO A 375 18.02 10.38 -18.79
C PRO A 375 17.48 8.97 -19.05
N VAL A 376 17.17 8.21 -17.99
CA VAL A 376 16.60 6.86 -18.07
C VAL A 376 15.07 6.93 -17.95
N PRO A 377 14.30 6.53 -18.98
CA PRO A 377 12.85 6.50 -18.93
C PRO A 377 12.33 5.29 -18.14
N ARG A 378 11.09 5.40 -17.64
CA ARG A 378 10.39 4.31 -16.96
C ARG A 378 8.87 4.39 -17.15
N PHE A 379 8.15 3.31 -16.88
CA PHE A 379 6.68 3.29 -16.93
C PHE A 379 6.04 3.57 -15.57
N TRP A 380 4.97 4.35 -15.56
CA TRP A 380 4.16 4.54 -14.36
C TRP A 380 3.40 3.27 -13.95
N TYR A 381 2.99 3.15 -12.68
CA TYR A 381 2.44 1.94 -12.06
C TYR A 381 1.08 1.49 -12.65
N PHE A 382 0.13 2.41 -12.82
CA PHE A 382 -1.25 2.11 -13.23
C PHE A 382 -1.70 2.96 -14.42
N PRO A 383 -2.81 2.64 -15.12
CA PRO A 383 -3.31 3.46 -16.23
C PRO A 383 -3.52 4.92 -15.83
N ASP A 384 -3.39 5.85 -16.77
CA ASP A 384 -3.73 7.27 -16.59
C ASP A 384 -3.11 7.96 -15.37
N THR A 385 -1.93 7.55 -14.94
CA THR A 385 -1.27 8.06 -13.73
C THR A 385 -2.03 7.80 -12.42
N HIS A 386 -2.96 6.85 -12.39
CA HIS A 386 -3.63 6.46 -11.13
C HIS A 386 -2.59 6.06 -10.08
N ARG A 387 -2.78 6.53 -8.85
CA ARG A 387 -1.93 6.25 -7.68
C ARG A 387 -2.44 5.08 -6.85
N ALA A 388 -3.73 4.78 -6.97
CA ALA A 388 -4.40 3.71 -6.26
C ALA A 388 -5.36 2.99 -7.20
N VAL A 389 -5.51 1.69 -7.01
CA VAL A 389 -6.52 0.84 -7.66
C VAL A 389 -7.04 -0.13 -6.62
N VAL A 390 -8.34 -0.42 -6.61
CA VAL A 390 -8.92 -1.50 -5.80
C VAL A 390 -9.06 -2.74 -6.67
N VAL A 391 -8.49 -3.87 -6.24
CA VAL A 391 -8.76 -5.17 -6.85
C VAL A 391 -9.85 -5.83 -6.03
N ALA A 392 -11.09 -5.82 -6.51
CA ALA A 392 -12.23 -6.29 -5.73
C ALA A 392 -12.48 -7.79 -5.97
N THR A 393 -12.37 -8.59 -4.91
CA THR A 393 -12.62 -10.03 -4.92
C THR A 393 -13.66 -10.46 -3.88
N GLY A 394 -14.18 -11.67 -4.00
CA GLY A 394 -15.10 -12.24 -3.03
C GLY A 394 -15.33 -13.73 -3.22
N ASP A 395 -15.78 -14.39 -2.16
CA ASP A 395 -15.96 -15.83 -2.07
C ASP A 395 -17.46 -16.20 -2.07
N ASP A 396 -17.87 -17.18 -2.86
CA ASP A 396 -19.23 -17.74 -2.86
C ASP A 396 -19.19 -19.23 -2.56
N HIS A 397 -19.71 -19.59 -1.39
CA HIS A 397 -19.68 -20.95 -0.84
C HIS A 397 -20.84 -21.83 -1.34
N GLY A 398 -21.45 -21.49 -2.47
CA GLY A 398 -22.56 -22.25 -3.03
C GLY A 398 -23.93 -21.64 -2.76
N THR A 399 -23.99 -20.40 -2.29
CA THR A 399 -25.19 -19.78 -1.69
C THR A 399 -25.93 -18.84 -2.65
N GLY A 400 -25.25 -18.31 -3.68
CA GLY A 400 -25.89 -17.62 -4.81
C GLY A 400 -25.90 -16.09 -4.77
N GLY A 401 -25.08 -15.45 -3.93
CA GLY A 401 -24.99 -14.00 -3.87
C GLY A 401 -24.23 -13.37 -5.05
N THR A 402 -23.37 -14.12 -5.74
CA THR A 402 -22.52 -13.62 -6.84
C THR A 402 -23.25 -12.77 -7.89
N GLY A 403 -24.38 -13.24 -8.41
CA GLY A 403 -25.13 -12.51 -9.45
C GLY A 403 -25.61 -11.14 -8.96
N GLY A 404 -26.18 -11.09 -7.76
CA GLY A 404 -26.64 -9.83 -7.15
C GLY A 404 -25.49 -8.87 -6.82
N ARG A 405 -24.32 -9.40 -6.44
CA ARG A 405 -23.11 -8.58 -6.26
C ARG A 405 -22.71 -7.91 -7.58
N PHE A 406 -22.64 -8.68 -8.66
CA PHE A 406 -22.27 -8.15 -9.97
C PHE A 406 -23.29 -7.15 -10.50
N ASP A 407 -24.58 -7.40 -10.31
CA ASP A 407 -25.65 -6.46 -10.65
C ASP A 407 -25.53 -5.14 -9.90
N THR A 408 -25.12 -5.17 -8.63
CA THR A 408 -24.86 -3.96 -7.82
C THR A 408 -23.71 -3.13 -8.41
N TYR A 409 -22.62 -3.76 -8.81
CA TYR A 409 -21.49 -3.09 -9.45
C TYR A 409 -21.83 -2.56 -10.85
N LEU A 410 -22.66 -3.29 -11.60
CA LEU A 410 -23.21 -2.81 -12.88
C LEU A 410 -24.10 -1.58 -12.68
N ALA A 411 -25.01 -1.60 -11.71
CA ALA A 411 -25.90 -0.48 -11.42
C ALA A 411 -25.13 0.79 -10.98
N ASN A 412 -23.99 0.61 -10.32
CA ASN A 412 -23.11 1.69 -9.90
C ASN A 412 -22.05 2.08 -10.95
N SER A 413 -22.07 1.47 -12.14
CA SER A 413 -21.18 1.84 -13.23
C SER A 413 -21.66 3.16 -13.87
N PRO A 414 -20.79 4.18 -14.03
CA PRO A 414 -21.16 5.41 -14.72
C PRO A 414 -21.62 5.15 -16.16
N SER A 415 -22.58 5.94 -16.65
CA SER A 415 -23.03 5.84 -18.05
C SER A 415 -21.86 6.09 -19.01
N GLY A 416 -21.68 5.19 -19.98
CA GLY A 416 -20.59 5.28 -20.97
C GLY A 416 -19.20 4.94 -20.42
N CYS A 417 -19.09 4.36 -19.22
CA CYS A 417 -17.81 3.88 -18.71
C CYS A 417 -17.17 2.83 -19.65
N SER A 418 -15.86 2.66 -19.53
CA SER A 418 -15.06 1.69 -20.28
C SER A 418 -14.34 0.72 -19.35
N VAL A 419 -14.59 -0.57 -19.56
CA VAL A 419 -13.91 -1.68 -18.86
C VAL A 419 -12.40 -1.65 -19.17
N ALA A 420 -12.03 -1.39 -20.42
CA ALA A 420 -10.62 -1.34 -20.85
C ALA A 420 -9.87 -0.10 -20.34
N ALA A 421 -10.60 0.96 -19.93
CA ALA A 421 -10.04 2.16 -19.32
C ALA A 421 -10.27 2.23 -17.81
N TRP A 422 -10.74 1.13 -17.18
CA TRP A 422 -10.96 1.02 -15.73
C TRP A 422 -11.89 2.09 -15.14
N THR A 423 -12.84 2.58 -15.94
CA THR A 423 -13.85 3.54 -15.48
C THR A 423 -15.16 2.86 -15.12
N CYS A 424 -15.30 1.56 -15.39
CA CYS A 424 -16.38 0.73 -14.89
C CYS A 424 -15.91 -0.10 -13.70
N PRO A 425 -16.56 -0.04 -12.52
CA PRO A 425 -16.21 -0.87 -11.38
C PRO A 425 -16.47 -2.35 -11.68
N ARG A 426 -15.48 -3.22 -11.49
CA ARG A 426 -15.57 -4.66 -11.74
C ARG A 426 -15.04 -5.47 -10.56
N PHE A 427 -15.46 -6.74 -10.52
CA PHE A 427 -15.30 -7.62 -9.37
C PHE A 427 -14.96 -9.04 -9.85
N THR A 428 -14.14 -9.75 -9.06
CA THR A 428 -13.88 -11.19 -9.21
C THR A 428 -14.62 -11.95 -8.13
N SER A 429 -15.49 -12.89 -8.48
CA SER A 429 -16.07 -13.82 -7.51
C SER A 429 -15.47 -15.21 -7.74
N TYR A 430 -14.83 -15.75 -6.70
CA TYR A 430 -14.37 -17.12 -6.67
C TYR A 430 -15.52 -17.98 -6.17
N VAL A 431 -15.96 -18.93 -6.99
CA VAL A 431 -17.19 -19.69 -6.73
C VAL A 431 -16.94 -21.18 -6.60
N TYR A 432 -17.72 -21.84 -5.74
CA TYR A 432 -17.90 -23.28 -5.81
C TYR A 432 -18.68 -23.69 -7.06
N THR A 433 -18.45 -24.93 -7.51
CA THR A 433 -19.24 -25.52 -8.59
C THR A 433 -20.71 -25.74 -8.18
N SER A 434 -21.03 -25.70 -6.90
CA SER A 434 -22.40 -25.72 -6.37
C SER A 434 -23.13 -24.37 -6.43
N THR A 435 -22.43 -23.24 -6.57
CA THR A 435 -23.04 -21.89 -6.59
C THR A 435 -24.15 -21.80 -7.63
N PRO A 436 -25.37 -21.32 -7.31
CA PRO A 436 -26.49 -21.27 -8.24
C PRO A 436 -26.37 -20.11 -9.26
N LEU A 437 -25.24 -20.04 -9.96
CA LEU A 437 -24.97 -19.15 -11.09
C LEU A 437 -24.92 -20.00 -12.37
N SER A 438 -25.78 -19.72 -13.34
CA SER A 438 -25.81 -20.46 -14.61
C SER A 438 -24.62 -20.11 -15.50
N ASN A 439 -24.25 -21.01 -16.42
CA ASN A 439 -23.24 -20.74 -17.45
C ASN A 439 -23.56 -19.48 -18.28
N ALA A 440 -24.83 -19.27 -18.61
CA ALA A 440 -25.28 -18.11 -19.38
C ALA A 440 -25.07 -16.80 -18.60
N GLN A 441 -25.42 -16.76 -17.32
CA GLN A 441 -25.17 -15.60 -16.46
C GLN A 441 -23.68 -15.34 -16.30
N ALA A 442 -22.90 -16.37 -15.95
CA ALA A 442 -21.46 -16.27 -15.77
C ALA A 442 -20.77 -15.74 -17.05
N THR A 443 -21.13 -16.26 -18.23
CA THR A 443 -20.65 -15.78 -19.53
C THR A 443 -21.03 -14.32 -19.79
N SER A 444 -22.28 -13.94 -19.48
CA SER A 444 -22.74 -12.55 -19.62
C SER A 444 -21.93 -11.58 -18.75
N TYR A 445 -21.67 -11.92 -17.48
CA TYR A 445 -20.88 -11.08 -16.59
C TYR A 445 -19.41 -11.03 -17.02
N GLN A 446 -18.82 -12.15 -17.44
CA GLN A 446 -17.44 -12.18 -17.92
C GLN A 446 -17.25 -11.27 -19.14
N ASN A 447 -18.19 -11.28 -20.09
CA ASN A 447 -18.18 -10.40 -21.26
C ASN A 447 -18.31 -8.91 -20.90
N GLN A 448 -18.84 -8.61 -19.71
CA GLN A 448 -18.93 -7.26 -19.17
C GLN A 448 -17.70 -6.85 -18.36
N GLY A 449 -16.70 -7.73 -18.18
CA GLY A 449 -15.44 -7.44 -17.48
C GLY A 449 -15.35 -7.94 -16.04
N PHE A 450 -16.38 -8.61 -15.53
CA PHE A 450 -16.30 -9.35 -14.26
C PHE A 450 -15.48 -10.62 -14.45
N GLU A 451 -15.10 -11.26 -13.35
CA GLU A 451 -14.48 -12.58 -13.37
C GLU A 451 -15.23 -13.54 -12.48
N VAL A 452 -15.52 -14.73 -13.01
CA VAL A 452 -15.94 -15.88 -12.23
C VAL A 452 -14.73 -16.83 -12.17
N GLY A 453 -14.17 -17.00 -10.99
CA GLY A 453 -13.02 -17.87 -10.74
C GLY A 453 -13.43 -19.17 -10.04
N LEU A 454 -12.52 -20.15 -10.00
CA LEU A 454 -12.69 -21.31 -9.12
C LEU A 454 -12.34 -20.89 -7.69
N HIS A 455 -13.22 -21.17 -6.72
CA HIS A 455 -12.86 -21.14 -5.31
C HIS A 455 -12.30 -22.50 -4.90
N HIS A 456 -10.99 -22.68 -5.10
CA HIS A 456 -10.33 -23.96 -4.86
C HIS A 456 -10.48 -24.36 -3.39
N SER A 457 -10.86 -25.60 -3.09
CA SER A 457 -11.03 -26.05 -1.71
C SER A 457 -10.18 -27.27 -1.38
N THR A 458 -9.48 -27.20 -0.25
CA THR A 458 -8.83 -28.35 0.41
C THR A 458 -9.70 -28.92 1.54
N GLY A 459 -10.93 -28.42 1.71
CA GLY A 459 -11.75 -28.71 2.90
C GLY A 459 -11.21 -28.07 4.18
N CYS A 460 -10.51 -26.93 4.05
CA CYS A 460 -9.82 -26.24 5.15
C CYS A 460 -8.76 -27.10 5.85
N GLY A 461 -8.21 -28.09 5.15
CA GLY A 461 -7.08 -28.88 5.61
C GLY A 461 -5.79 -28.48 4.92
N ASP A 462 -4.67 -28.59 5.63
CA ASP A 462 -3.35 -28.38 5.06
C ASP A 462 -3.05 -29.37 3.93
N PHE A 463 -2.40 -28.90 2.87
CA PHE A 463 -1.93 -29.78 1.81
C PHE A 463 -0.60 -30.45 2.22
N THR A 464 -0.45 -31.73 1.85
CA THR A 464 0.68 -32.56 2.29
C THR A 464 1.80 -32.67 1.25
N SER A 465 1.55 -32.30 -0.01
CA SER A 465 2.54 -32.27 -1.08
C SER A 465 2.10 -31.41 -2.27
N LEU A 466 3.06 -30.88 -3.01
CA LEU A 466 2.82 -30.17 -4.27
C LEU A 466 2.03 -31.01 -5.27
N SER A 467 2.33 -32.30 -5.41
CA SER A 467 1.64 -33.18 -6.37
C SER A 467 0.18 -33.41 -6.01
N SER A 468 -0.13 -33.52 -4.71
CA SER A 468 -1.50 -33.61 -4.21
C SER A 468 -2.27 -32.32 -4.51
N LEU A 469 -1.66 -31.17 -4.21
CA LEU A 469 -2.26 -29.85 -4.47
C LEU A 469 -2.51 -29.62 -5.97
N GLN A 470 -1.53 -29.92 -6.82
CA GLN A 470 -1.67 -29.84 -8.29
C GLN A 470 -2.81 -30.71 -8.83
N SER A 471 -2.96 -31.92 -8.28
CA SER A 471 -4.05 -32.83 -8.65
C SER A 471 -5.40 -32.30 -8.19
N GLY A 472 -5.46 -31.69 -7.00
CA GLY A 472 -6.64 -31.00 -6.47
C GLY A 472 -7.11 -29.86 -7.36
N TYR A 473 -6.20 -28.96 -7.74
CA TYR A 473 -6.49 -27.91 -8.72
C TYR A 473 -6.98 -28.48 -10.05
N SER A 474 -6.26 -29.45 -10.62
CA SER A 474 -6.59 -30.05 -11.92
C SER A 474 -8.01 -30.64 -11.93
N SER A 475 -8.37 -31.37 -10.88
CA SER A 475 -9.68 -31.99 -10.68
C SER A 475 -10.79 -30.93 -10.58
N GLN A 476 -10.62 -29.96 -9.69
CA GLN A 476 -11.66 -28.95 -9.42
C GLN A 476 -11.83 -27.98 -10.59
N LEU A 477 -10.74 -27.61 -11.28
CA LEU A 477 -10.81 -26.83 -12.52
C LEU A 477 -11.53 -27.59 -13.63
N SER A 478 -11.34 -28.91 -13.71
CA SER A 478 -12.07 -29.73 -14.68
C SER A 478 -13.59 -29.73 -14.40
N ALA A 479 -14.00 -29.88 -13.14
CA ALA A 479 -15.39 -29.75 -12.74
C ALA A 479 -15.96 -28.35 -13.00
N TRP A 480 -15.16 -27.31 -12.73
CA TRP A 480 -15.54 -25.92 -12.99
C TRP A 480 -15.75 -25.65 -14.49
N ARG A 481 -14.83 -26.11 -15.35
CA ARG A 481 -14.95 -25.99 -16.82
C ARG A 481 -16.16 -26.74 -17.37
N ALA A 482 -16.49 -27.90 -16.79
CA ALA A 482 -17.68 -28.65 -17.16
C ALA A 482 -18.98 -27.89 -16.86
N LYS A 483 -18.99 -27.06 -15.80
CA LYS A 483 -20.13 -26.21 -15.46
C LYS A 483 -20.19 -24.93 -16.31
N TYR A 484 -19.06 -24.24 -16.45
CA TYR A 484 -18.97 -22.92 -17.10
C TYR A 484 -18.33 -23.00 -18.48
N THR A 485 -18.96 -23.77 -19.38
CA THR A 485 -18.43 -24.06 -20.74
C THR A 485 -18.27 -22.83 -21.63
N GLY A 486 -18.90 -21.69 -21.29
CA GLY A 486 -18.76 -20.42 -22.01
C GLY A 486 -17.60 -19.54 -21.52
N LEU A 487 -16.88 -19.96 -20.46
CA LEU A 487 -15.79 -19.19 -19.87
C LEU A 487 -14.42 -19.79 -20.18
N PRO A 488 -13.37 -18.96 -20.33
CA PRO A 488 -11.99 -19.45 -20.32
C PRO A 488 -11.63 -20.01 -18.94
N SER A 489 -10.56 -20.80 -18.87
CA SER A 489 -10.03 -21.23 -17.57
C SER A 489 -9.67 -20.01 -16.71
N PRO A 490 -9.97 -20.03 -15.39
CA PRO A 490 -9.54 -18.99 -14.46
C PRO A 490 -8.01 -18.84 -14.49
N VAL A 491 -7.55 -17.59 -14.38
CA VAL A 491 -6.12 -17.22 -14.36
C VAL A 491 -5.70 -16.55 -13.07
N THR A 492 -6.65 -16.36 -12.15
CA THR A 492 -6.42 -15.86 -10.79
C THR A 492 -6.99 -16.84 -9.76
N ASN A 493 -6.55 -16.74 -8.51
CA ASN A 493 -6.96 -17.68 -7.47
C ASN A 493 -7.21 -17.05 -6.10
N ARG A 494 -8.17 -17.67 -5.41
CA ARG A 494 -8.38 -17.64 -3.96
C ARG A 494 -8.81 -19.02 -3.48
N THR A 495 -8.04 -19.56 -2.55
CA THR A 495 -8.26 -20.85 -1.92
C THR A 495 -9.19 -20.67 -0.73
N HIS A 496 -10.20 -21.52 -0.61
CA HIS A 496 -11.12 -21.55 0.52
C HIS A 496 -10.36 -21.74 1.84
N CYS A 497 -10.79 -21.04 2.89
CA CYS A 497 -10.07 -20.97 4.17
C CYS A 497 -8.64 -20.41 4.08
N ILE A 498 -8.27 -19.80 2.93
CA ILE A 498 -6.96 -19.18 2.67
C ILE A 498 -5.77 -20.07 3.05
N VAL A 499 -5.92 -21.39 2.84
CA VAL A 499 -4.91 -22.39 3.18
C VAL A 499 -3.62 -22.11 2.42
N PHE A 500 -2.51 -21.96 3.14
CA PHE A 500 -1.18 -21.70 2.59
C PHE A 500 -0.12 -22.49 3.38
N SER A 501 -0.12 -23.82 3.24
CA SER A 501 0.59 -24.73 4.15
C SER A 501 2.13 -24.69 4.09
N ASP A 502 2.73 -24.06 3.08
CA ASP A 502 4.18 -23.89 2.99
C ASP A 502 4.57 -22.66 2.14
N TRP A 503 5.87 -22.42 2.00
CA TRP A 503 6.44 -21.26 1.29
C TRP A 503 6.03 -21.09 -0.17
N SER A 504 5.87 -22.18 -0.95
CA SER A 504 5.81 -22.06 -2.42
C SER A 504 5.07 -23.16 -3.19
N SER A 505 4.60 -24.22 -2.53
CA SER A 505 3.84 -25.28 -3.21
C SER A 505 2.57 -24.75 -3.86
N GLN A 506 1.89 -23.78 -3.23
CA GLN A 506 0.70 -23.17 -3.79
C GLN A 506 0.97 -22.40 -5.09
N PRO A 507 1.84 -21.37 -5.15
CA PRO A 507 2.10 -20.66 -6.40
C PRO A 507 2.68 -21.58 -7.50
N ARG A 508 3.39 -22.66 -7.14
CA ARG A 508 3.82 -23.68 -8.12
C ARG A 508 2.66 -24.53 -8.65
N ALA A 509 1.69 -24.87 -7.80
CA ALA A 509 0.49 -25.58 -8.21
C ALA A 509 -0.42 -24.71 -9.08
N GLU A 510 -0.55 -23.43 -8.74
CA GLU A 510 -1.25 -22.41 -9.52
C GLU A 510 -0.63 -22.27 -10.92
N LEU A 511 0.68 -22.06 -11.01
CA LEU A 511 1.39 -21.93 -12.28
C LEU A 511 1.21 -23.16 -13.18
N ALA A 512 1.33 -24.36 -12.60
CA ALA A 512 1.13 -25.62 -13.32
C ALA A 512 -0.30 -25.76 -13.88
N ASN A 513 -1.26 -25.00 -13.36
CA ASN A 513 -2.66 -24.99 -13.77
C ASN A 513 -3.07 -23.71 -14.54
N GLY A 514 -2.10 -22.86 -14.92
CA GLY A 514 -2.34 -21.65 -15.72
C GLY A 514 -2.84 -20.43 -14.93
N ILE A 515 -2.77 -20.49 -13.59
CA ILE A 515 -3.08 -19.38 -12.70
C ILE A 515 -1.80 -18.56 -12.48
N ARG A 516 -1.91 -17.23 -12.61
CA ARG A 516 -0.77 -16.31 -12.56
C ARG A 516 -0.98 -15.08 -11.67
N LEU A 517 -2.08 -15.02 -10.93
CA LEU A 517 -2.30 -14.03 -9.88
C LEU A 517 -2.99 -14.67 -8.66
N ASP A 518 -2.32 -14.58 -7.52
CA ASP A 518 -2.75 -15.08 -6.22
C ASP A 518 -3.31 -13.94 -5.35
N THR A 519 -4.38 -14.24 -4.63
CA THR A 519 -5.02 -13.31 -3.67
C THR A 519 -5.08 -13.90 -2.26
N ASN A 520 -4.28 -14.91 -1.95
CA ASN A 520 -4.32 -15.65 -0.69
C ASN A 520 -3.49 -15.03 0.44
N TYR A 521 -2.60 -14.07 0.15
CA TYR A 521 -1.88 -13.31 1.19
C TYR A 521 -2.84 -12.39 1.94
N TYR A 522 -3.46 -12.91 3.00
CA TYR A 522 -4.63 -12.33 3.65
C TYR A 522 -4.27 -11.66 4.98
N PHE A 523 -4.62 -10.39 5.18
CA PHE A 523 -4.30 -9.68 6.42
C PHE A 523 -5.30 -10.01 7.53
N TRP A 524 -4.98 -11.04 8.31
CA TRP A 524 -5.84 -11.72 9.27
C TRP A 524 -4.94 -12.38 10.34
N PRO A 525 -5.44 -12.71 11.55
CA PRO A 525 -6.77 -12.49 12.13
C PRO A 525 -7.00 -11.09 12.70
N GLY A 526 -8.26 -10.76 13.01
CA GLY A 526 -8.63 -9.46 13.61
C GLY A 526 -7.91 -9.15 14.93
N SER A 527 -7.62 -10.17 15.73
CA SER A 527 -6.84 -10.06 16.97
C SER A 527 -5.39 -9.59 16.74
N TRP A 528 -4.82 -9.88 15.57
CA TRP A 528 -3.48 -9.46 15.17
C TRP A 528 -3.50 -8.13 14.40
N VAL A 529 -4.45 -8.00 13.46
CA VAL A 529 -4.66 -6.78 12.66
C VAL A 529 -5.01 -5.60 13.56
N GLN A 530 -5.86 -5.80 14.57
CA GLN A 530 -6.34 -4.79 15.51
C GLN A 530 -6.89 -3.53 14.81
N ASP A 531 -7.75 -3.74 13.80
CA ASP A 531 -8.36 -2.69 12.99
C ASP A 531 -7.34 -1.69 12.39
N ARG A 532 -6.13 -2.17 12.06
CA ARG A 532 -5.00 -1.33 11.63
C ARG A 532 -4.85 -1.40 10.10
N PRO A 533 -5.14 -0.31 9.34
CA PRO A 533 -4.96 -0.31 7.89
C PRO A 533 -3.47 -0.23 7.52
N GLY A 534 -2.97 -1.20 6.74
CA GLY A 534 -1.58 -1.25 6.31
C GLY A 534 -1.20 -2.45 5.45
N PHE A 535 0.10 -2.64 5.27
CA PHE A 535 0.75 -3.62 4.40
C PHE A 535 1.54 -4.66 5.20
N MET A 536 0.96 -5.83 5.51
CA MET A 536 1.68 -6.89 6.23
C MET A 536 2.88 -7.40 5.44
N ASN A 537 2.79 -7.37 4.10
CA ASN A 537 3.86 -7.77 3.20
C ASN A 537 4.75 -6.59 2.76
N GLY A 538 4.56 -5.42 3.36
CA GLY A 538 5.32 -4.20 3.09
C GLY A 538 5.19 -3.62 1.68
N SER A 539 4.23 -4.04 0.86
CA SER A 539 4.08 -3.55 -0.52
C SER A 539 2.63 -3.34 -0.92
N GLY A 540 2.36 -2.24 -1.63
CA GLY A 540 1.13 -2.02 -2.37
C GLY A 540 1.23 -2.46 -3.84
N ILE A 541 2.39 -2.86 -4.34
CA ILE A 541 2.61 -3.20 -5.75
C ILE A 541 2.69 -4.73 -5.90
N PRO A 542 1.80 -5.36 -6.71
CA PRO A 542 1.89 -6.78 -6.98
C PRO A 542 3.25 -7.18 -7.57
N MET A 543 3.90 -8.15 -6.98
CA MET A 543 5.17 -8.72 -7.43
C MET A 543 5.10 -10.25 -7.42
N ARG A 544 5.97 -10.89 -8.21
CA ARG A 544 6.00 -12.36 -8.30
C ARG A 544 6.52 -13.04 -7.04
N PHE A 545 6.07 -14.27 -6.83
CA PHE A 545 6.62 -15.17 -5.82
C PHE A 545 8.05 -15.63 -6.15
N THR A 546 8.75 -16.14 -5.14
CA THR A 546 9.95 -16.95 -5.26
C THR A 546 9.76 -18.35 -4.71
N ASP A 547 10.43 -19.33 -5.31
CA ASP A 547 10.60 -20.66 -4.74
C ASP A 547 11.55 -20.59 -3.52
N THR A 548 11.66 -21.71 -2.80
CA THR A 548 12.54 -21.92 -1.65
C THR A 548 14.02 -21.69 -1.94
N ASP A 549 14.47 -21.81 -3.18
CA ASP A 549 15.84 -21.50 -3.60
C ASP A 549 16.05 -20.01 -3.96
N GLY A 550 14.98 -19.23 -4.00
CA GLY A 550 14.96 -17.81 -4.36
C GLY A 550 14.70 -17.54 -5.85
N SER A 551 14.49 -18.55 -6.68
CA SER A 551 14.11 -18.37 -8.09
C SER A 551 12.69 -17.85 -8.24
N LEU A 552 12.43 -17.01 -9.25
CA LEU A 552 11.10 -16.43 -9.51
C LEU A 552 10.09 -17.52 -9.95
N ILE A 553 8.89 -17.47 -9.39
CA ILE A 553 7.70 -18.19 -9.87
C ILE A 553 6.81 -17.17 -10.57
N ASP A 554 6.39 -17.43 -11.82
CA ASP A 554 5.59 -16.49 -12.62
C ASP A 554 4.10 -16.41 -12.19
N VAL A 555 3.88 -16.20 -10.89
CA VAL A 555 2.61 -15.92 -10.25
C VAL A 555 2.76 -14.65 -9.43
N TYR A 556 1.96 -13.63 -9.75
CA TYR A 556 1.89 -12.41 -8.97
C TYR A 556 1.18 -12.65 -7.65
N GLN A 557 1.85 -12.29 -6.56
CA GLN A 557 1.22 -12.21 -5.25
C GLN A 557 0.57 -10.83 -5.11
N THR A 558 -0.67 -10.80 -4.64
CA THR A 558 -1.32 -9.58 -4.16
C THR A 558 -1.69 -9.74 -2.69
N GLN A 559 -1.44 -8.71 -1.87
CA GLN A 559 -1.92 -8.71 -0.48
C GLN A 559 -3.40 -8.35 -0.46
N THR A 560 -4.22 -9.21 0.13
CA THR A 560 -5.58 -8.86 0.53
C THR A 560 -5.53 -8.06 1.81
N VAL A 561 -5.55 -6.74 1.65
CA VAL A 561 -5.39 -5.74 2.72
C VAL A 561 -6.72 -5.32 3.35
N MET A 562 -7.82 -5.52 2.62
CA MET A 562 -9.18 -5.14 3.02
C MET A 562 -10.05 -6.40 3.06
N THR A 563 -10.44 -6.84 4.24
CA THR A 563 -11.22 -8.06 4.44
C THR A 563 -12.49 -7.76 5.22
N ASP A 564 -13.52 -8.58 5.07
CA ASP A 564 -14.75 -8.54 5.88
C ASP A 564 -14.74 -9.50 7.09
N GLU A 565 -13.59 -10.14 7.33
CA GLU A 565 -13.44 -11.17 8.39
C GLU A 565 -12.29 -10.87 9.38
N SER A 566 -11.56 -9.77 9.19
CA SER A 566 -10.44 -9.39 10.08
C SER A 566 -10.81 -8.26 11.05
N GLU A 567 -12.09 -8.10 11.38
CA GLU A 567 -12.60 -7.09 12.33
C GLU A 567 -12.18 -5.64 11.96
N GLN A 568 -11.99 -5.38 10.67
CA GLN A 568 -11.65 -4.05 10.16
C GLN A 568 -12.90 -3.17 10.07
N THR A 569 -12.76 -1.89 10.37
CA THR A 569 -13.85 -0.90 10.35
C THR A 569 -14.03 -0.32 8.95
N TYR A 570 -15.26 -0.39 8.42
CA TYR A 570 -15.65 0.25 7.16
C TYR A 570 -16.54 1.48 7.41
N PRO A 571 -16.29 2.63 6.76
CA PRO A 571 -15.32 2.88 5.67
C PRO A 571 -13.91 3.30 6.13
N ALA A 572 -13.55 3.20 7.41
CA ALA A 572 -12.30 3.73 7.94
C ALA A 572 -11.06 3.13 7.26
N THR A 573 -11.01 1.81 7.09
CA THR A 573 -9.92 1.09 6.45
C THR A 573 -9.69 1.49 4.99
N PRO A 574 -10.68 1.38 4.07
CA PRO A 574 -10.49 1.80 2.68
C PRO A 574 -10.17 3.29 2.57
N ASN A 575 -10.82 4.15 3.36
CA ASN A 575 -10.52 5.59 3.33
C ASN A 575 -9.05 5.86 3.66
N THR A 576 -8.54 5.23 4.73
CA THR A 576 -7.17 5.42 5.19
C THR A 576 -6.14 5.00 4.14
N LEU A 577 -6.31 3.82 3.54
CA LEU A 577 -5.38 3.32 2.52
C LEU A 577 -5.39 4.22 1.27
N LEU A 578 -6.59 4.57 0.78
CA LEU A 578 -6.73 5.39 -0.41
C LEU A 578 -6.24 6.83 -0.19
N ASP A 579 -6.48 7.43 0.98
CA ASP A 579 -6.02 8.78 1.29
C ASP A 579 -4.49 8.86 1.41
N ARG A 580 -3.83 7.82 1.95
CA ARG A 580 -2.36 7.74 1.98
C ARG A 580 -1.75 7.59 0.58
N ALA A 581 -2.43 6.88 -0.32
CA ALA A 581 -1.99 6.73 -1.70
C ALA A 581 -2.16 8.00 -2.54
N LEU A 582 -3.29 8.69 -2.39
CA LEU A 582 -3.63 9.90 -3.17
C LEU A 582 -2.96 11.16 -2.61
N GLY A 583 -2.80 11.22 -1.29
CA GLY A 583 -2.24 12.34 -0.56
C GLY A 583 -0.71 12.48 -0.66
N PRO A 584 -0.10 13.33 0.18
CA PRO A 584 1.32 13.67 0.10
C PRO A 584 2.26 12.50 0.44
N LEU A 585 1.79 11.51 1.19
CA LEU A 585 2.58 10.32 1.52
C LEU A 585 2.89 9.49 0.27
N GLY A 586 1.98 9.47 -0.72
CA GLY A 586 2.18 8.79 -1.99
C GLY A 586 2.48 7.30 -1.84
N TYR A 587 1.77 6.61 -0.93
CA TYR A 587 1.87 5.17 -0.75
C TYR A 587 1.02 4.45 -1.79
N TYR A 588 1.49 4.47 -3.02
CA TYR A 588 0.78 3.96 -4.20
C TYR A 588 0.54 2.45 -4.10
N GLY A 589 -0.58 1.96 -4.63
CA GLY A 589 -0.83 0.51 -4.60
C GLY A 589 -2.07 0.03 -5.33
N ALA A 590 -2.07 -1.27 -5.61
CA ALA A 590 -3.23 -2.07 -5.95
C ALA A 590 -3.71 -2.77 -4.66
N PHE A 591 -4.77 -2.23 -4.07
CA PHE A 591 -5.30 -2.69 -2.80
C PHE A 591 -6.34 -3.80 -3.05
N THR A 592 -5.94 -5.05 -2.84
CA THR A 592 -6.87 -6.19 -2.99
C THR A 592 -7.82 -6.24 -1.81
N ALA A 593 -9.11 -6.31 -2.10
CA ALA A 593 -10.18 -6.47 -1.13
C ALA A 593 -10.87 -7.82 -1.31
N ASN A 594 -11.26 -8.46 -0.22
CA ASN A 594 -12.15 -9.61 -0.23
C ASN A 594 -13.42 -9.32 0.54
N MET A 595 -14.56 -9.55 -0.12
CA MET A 595 -15.89 -9.39 0.45
C MET A 595 -16.72 -10.60 0.07
N HIS A 596 -17.20 -11.37 1.04
CA HIS A 596 -18.00 -12.55 0.80
C HIS A 596 -19.15 -12.24 -0.16
N THR A 597 -19.19 -13.02 -1.25
CA THR A 597 -20.26 -13.01 -2.26
C THR A 597 -21.33 -14.05 -1.97
N ASP A 598 -21.38 -14.56 -0.75
CA ASP A 598 -22.49 -15.41 -0.28
C ASP A 598 -23.82 -14.67 -0.27
N SER A 599 -23.76 -13.36 -0.03
CA SER A 599 -24.89 -12.45 -0.11
C SER A 599 -24.74 -11.49 -1.29
N ALA A 600 -25.87 -11.10 -1.90
CA ALA A 600 -25.89 -10.14 -3.00
C ALA A 600 -25.29 -8.78 -2.61
N THR A 601 -25.41 -8.40 -1.34
CA THR A 601 -24.89 -7.14 -0.78
C THR A 601 -24.32 -7.41 0.60
N THR A 602 -23.28 -6.65 0.97
CA THR A 602 -22.71 -6.59 2.33
C THR A 602 -22.32 -5.15 2.60
N PHE A 603 -22.36 -4.76 3.87
CA PHE A 603 -22.07 -3.38 4.27
C PHE A 603 -20.66 -2.97 3.83
N GLU A 604 -19.68 -3.83 4.05
CA GLU A 604 -18.25 -3.63 3.80
C GLU A 604 -17.97 -3.38 2.31
N SER A 605 -18.54 -4.19 1.42
CA SER A 605 -18.40 -3.98 -0.02
C SER A 605 -19.09 -2.70 -0.49
N ASP A 606 -20.24 -2.35 0.08
CA ASP A 606 -20.95 -1.13 -0.31
C ASP A 606 -20.17 0.11 0.15
N GLN A 607 -19.57 0.06 1.35
CA GLN A 607 -18.66 1.09 1.84
C GLN A 607 -17.39 1.19 0.99
N LEU A 608 -16.77 0.06 0.61
CA LEU A 608 -15.58 0.04 -0.25
C LEU A 608 -15.87 0.69 -1.61
N LEU A 609 -16.97 0.31 -2.25
CA LEU A 609 -17.41 0.85 -3.53
C LEU A 609 -17.61 2.38 -3.42
N ALA A 610 -18.32 2.83 -2.39
CA ALA A 610 -18.54 4.26 -2.13
C ALA A 610 -17.23 5.02 -1.86
N SER A 611 -16.33 4.46 -1.05
CA SER A 611 -15.02 5.04 -0.72
C SER A 611 -14.14 5.25 -1.94
N ALA A 612 -14.09 4.25 -2.83
CA ALA A 612 -13.31 4.33 -4.07
C ALA A 612 -13.92 5.33 -5.06
N GLN A 613 -15.24 5.30 -5.27
CA GLN A 613 -15.94 6.24 -6.14
C GLN A 613 -15.78 7.70 -5.69
N ALA A 614 -15.91 7.98 -4.39
CA ALA A 614 -15.73 9.31 -3.82
C ALA A 614 -14.34 9.91 -4.07
N ARG A 615 -13.34 9.05 -4.32
CA ARG A 615 -11.94 9.42 -4.55
C ARG A 615 -11.48 9.27 -6.00
N GLY A 616 -12.38 8.86 -6.90
CA GLY A 616 -12.01 8.58 -8.29
C GLY A 616 -11.00 7.43 -8.43
N VAL A 617 -11.00 6.47 -7.50
CA VAL A 617 -10.13 5.31 -7.53
C VAL A 617 -10.79 4.19 -8.34
N PRO A 618 -10.12 3.63 -9.37
CA PRO A 618 -10.65 2.53 -10.14
C PRO A 618 -10.88 1.28 -9.29
N ILE A 619 -11.93 0.51 -9.61
CA ILE A 619 -12.19 -0.81 -9.05
C ILE A 619 -12.19 -1.83 -10.18
N VAL A 620 -11.32 -2.83 -10.10
CA VAL A 620 -11.08 -3.79 -11.17
C VAL A 620 -11.20 -5.23 -10.67
N SER A 621 -11.49 -6.15 -11.58
CA SER A 621 -11.34 -7.59 -11.31
C SER A 621 -9.86 -7.98 -11.21
N ALA A 622 -9.57 -9.07 -10.50
CA ALA A 622 -8.24 -9.67 -10.42
C ALA A 622 -7.68 -9.99 -11.82
N ARG A 623 -8.50 -10.52 -12.74
CA ARG A 623 -8.12 -10.72 -14.15
C ARG A 623 -7.71 -9.43 -14.87
N GLN A 624 -8.41 -8.32 -14.63
CA GLN A 624 -8.02 -7.03 -15.22
C GLN A 624 -6.67 -6.57 -14.66
N MET A 625 -6.41 -6.79 -13.38
CA MET A 625 -5.11 -6.50 -12.78
C MET A 625 -3.99 -7.36 -13.39
N LEU A 626 -4.18 -8.67 -13.52
CA LEU A 626 -3.21 -9.56 -14.17
C LEU A 626 -2.94 -9.14 -15.63
N THR A 627 -4.00 -8.83 -16.38
CA THR A 627 -3.88 -8.35 -17.78
C THR A 627 -3.03 -7.08 -17.87
N TRP A 628 -3.20 -6.16 -16.91
CA TRP A 628 -2.40 -4.94 -16.84
C TRP A 628 -0.95 -5.22 -16.43
N LEU A 629 -0.71 -6.06 -15.42
CA LEU A 629 0.64 -6.43 -14.98
C LEU A 629 1.43 -7.06 -16.12
N ASP A 630 0.84 -8.02 -16.84
CA ASP A 630 1.45 -8.66 -18.02
C ASP A 630 1.72 -7.65 -19.13
N GLY A 631 0.76 -6.78 -19.44
CA GLY A 631 0.94 -5.77 -20.47
C GLY A 631 2.01 -4.75 -20.12
N ARG A 632 1.96 -4.19 -18.91
CA ARG A 632 2.91 -3.18 -18.44
C ARG A 632 4.32 -3.77 -18.36
N ASN A 633 4.46 -4.96 -17.80
CA ASN A 633 5.77 -5.60 -17.63
C ASN A 633 6.30 -6.21 -18.94
N GLY A 634 5.41 -6.52 -19.90
CA GLY A 634 5.76 -6.85 -21.28
C GLY A 634 6.04 -5.63 -22.17
N SER A 635 5.75 -4.42 -21.69
CA SER A 635 6.13 -3.18 -22.39
C SER A 635 7.61 -2.89 -22.19
N SER A 636 8.25 -2.29 -23.19
CA SER A 636 9.70 -2.04 -23.19
C SER A 636 10.04 -0.68 -23.79
N PHE A 637 11.09 -0.06 -23.23
CA PHE A 637 11.91 0.90 -23.96
C PHE A 637 13.03 0.13 -24.67
N ARG A 638 13.48 0.63 -25.82
CA ARG A 638 14.56 0.03 -26.61
C ARG A 638 15.35 1.10 -27.35
N ASN A 639 16.59 0.76 -27.71
CA ASN A 639 17.47 1.57 -28.57
C ASN A 639 17.76 2.95 -27.96
N LEU A 640 17.95 3.02 -26.64
CA LEU A 640 18.30 4.27 -25.98
C LEU A 640 19.66 4.76 -26.44
N SER A 641 19.68 6.00 -26.92
CA SER A 641 20.90 6.65 -27.38
C SER A 641 20.84 8.14 -27.08
N TRP A 642 21.90 8.63 -26.44
CA TRP A 642 22.13 10.05 -26.24
C TRP A 642 23.09 10.59 -27.29
N SER A 643 22.71 11.68 -27.96
CA SER A 643 23.58 12.39 -28.89
C SER A 643 23.41 13.90 -28.75
N GLY A 644 24.46 14.57 -28.27
CA GLY A 644 24.47 16.01 -28.03
C GLY A 644 23.45 16.42 -26.97
N SER A 645 22.25 16.79 -27.41
CA SER A 645 21.15 17.25 -26.56
C SER A 645 19.86 16.46 -26.77
N ARG A 646 19.96 15.31 -27.44
CA ARG A 646 18.82 14.51 -27.89
C ARG A 646 18.93 13.09 -27.36
N LEU A 647 17.90 12.68 -26.62
CA LEU A 647 17.65 11.28 -26.31
C LEU A 647 16.77 10.70 -27.42
N SER A 648 17.20 9.58 -28.01
CA SER A 648 16.41 8.80 -28.96
C SER A 648 16.11 7.44 -28.37
N PHE A 649 14.89 6.95 -28.58
CA PHE A 649 14.44 5.66 -28.07
C PHE A 649 13.26 5.14 -28.87
N SER A 650 12.84 3.91 -28.60
CA SER A 650 11.58 3.35 -29.10
C SER A 650 10.81 2.74 -27.95
N ILE A 651 9.48 2.84 -28.02
CA ILE A 651 8.59 2.16 -27.07
C ILE A 651 7.95 0.98 -27.80
N GLY A 652 7.86 -0.16 -27.13
CA GLY A 652 6.95 -1.25 -27.47
C GLY A 652 5.93 -1.41 -26.35
N VAL A 653 4.64 -1.21 -26.66
CA VAL A 653 3.54 -1.38 -25.70
C VAL A 653 3.05 -2.82 -25.73
N GLY A 654 3.10 -3.50 -24.59
CA GLY A 654 2.63 -4.86 -24.41
C GLY A 654 1.11 -4.98 -24.48
N SER A 655 0.62 -6.14 -24.91
CA SER A 655 -0.82 -6.44 -24.92
C SER A 655 -1.39 -6.35 -23.51
N GLY A 656 -2.51 -5.65 -23.33
CA GLY A 656 -3.13 -5.42 -22.01
C GLY A 656 -2.73 -4.12 -21.31
N ALA A 657 -1.68 -3.42 -21.78
CA ALA A 657 -1.23 -2.13 -21.24
C ALA A 657 -2.02 -0.92 -21.78
N SER A 658 -3.35 -1.00 -21.75
CA SER A 658 -4.22 0.09 -22.20
C SER A 658 -3.95 1.36 -21.39
N ARG A 659 -3.70 2.49 -22.08
CA ARG A 659 -3.45 3.80 -21.44
C ARG A 659 -2.20 3.83 -20.55
N LEU A 660 -1.18 3.06 -20.95
CA LEU A 660 0.16 3.11 -20.36
C LEU A 660 0.74 4.53 -20.39
N THR A 661 1.31 4.95 -19.27
CA THR A 661 2.02 6.22 -19.16
C THR A 661 3.53 5.96 -19.09
N ALA A 662 4.27 6.59 -19.99
CA ALA A 662 5.72 6.66 -19.93
C ALA A 662 6.15 7.92 -19.16
N MET A 663 7.27 7.79 -18.46
CA MET A 663 7.89 8.84 -17.66
C MET A 663 9.32 9.02 -18.11
N LEU A 664 9.72 10.26 -18.33
CA LEU A 664 11.09 10.63 -18.70
C LEU A 664 11.61 11.69 -17.73
N PRO A 665 12.79 11.53 -17.10
CA PRO A 665 13.34 12.55 -16.22
C PRO A 665 13.42 13.90 -16.95
N THR A 666 12.93 14.96 -16.32
CA THR A 666 12.93 16.29 -16.94
C THR A 666 14.30 16.94 -16.94
N SER A 667 15.23 16.44 -16.12
CA SER A 667 16.62 16.87 -16.06
C SER A 667 17.51 15.90 -16.82
N GLY A 668 18.58 16.43 -17.43
CA GLY A 668 19.52 15.65 -18.21
C GLY A 668 20.97 16.11 -18.08
N PRO A 669 21.87 15.56 -18.92
CA PRO A 669 23.31 15.79 -18.86
C PRO A 669 23.69 17.27 -18.84
N GLY A 670 24.75 17.60 -18.09
CA GLY A 670 25.28 18.95 -18.01
C GLY A 670 24.31 20.00 -17.46
N GLY A 671 23.24 19.57 -16.78
CA GLY A 671 22.26 20.47 -16.21
C GLY A 671 21.16 20.94 -17.17
N THR A 672 20.96 20.20 -18.25
CA THR A 672 19.92 20.49 -19.24
C THR A 672 18.54 20.08 -18.74
N ALA A 673 17.51 20.69 -19.33
CA ALA A 673 16.10 20.36 -19.07
C ALA A 673 15.39 19.95 -20.35
N LEU A 674 14.43 19.03 -20.23
CA LEU A 674 13.57 18.58 -21.31
C LEU A 674 12.70 19.75 -21.81
N THR A 675 12.79 20.05 -23.10
CA THR A 675 12.05 21.14 -23.75
C THR A 675 11.09 20.65 -24.83
N ALA A 676 11.35 19.51 -25.46
CA ALA A 676 10.47 18.97 -26.50
C ALA A 676 10.49 17.44 -26.52
N LEU A 677 9.34 16.85 -26.89
CA LEU A 677 9.18 15.42 -27.11
C LEU A 677 8.51 15.21 -28.48
N THR A 678 8.98 14.22 -29.23
CA THR A 678 8.43 13.84 -30.53
C THR A 678 8.23 12.34 -30.62
N ARG A 679 7.19 11.91 -31.33
CA ARG A 679 6.94 10.53 -31.75
C ARG A 679 6.85 10.48 -33.26
N ASP A 680 7.67 9.65 -33.90
CA ASP A 680 7.73 9.52 -35.36
C ASP A 680 7.86 10.88 -36.07
N GLY A 681 8.60 11.81 -35.43
CA GLY A 681 8.82 13.19 -35.89
C GLY A 681 7.72 14.20 -35.54
N VAL A 682 6.58 13.77 -35.00
CA VAL A 682 5.46 14.63 -34.62
C VAL A 682 5.59 15.05 -33.15
N ALA A 683 5.37 16.33 -32.85
CA ALA A 683 5.43 16.86 -31.48
C ALA A 683 4.37 16.21 -30.58
N VAL A 684 4.76 15.85 -29.35
CA VAL A 684 3.90 15.28 -28.32
C VAL A 684 3.98 16.15 -27.07
N ALA A 685 2.83 16.55 -26.55
CA ALA A 685 2.74 17.25 -25.27
C ALA A 685 3.01 16.28 -24.12
N PHE A 686 3.61 16.80 -23.04
CA PHE A 686 3.83 16.06 -21.81
C PHE A 686 3.41 16.92 -20.61
N ALA A 687 2.99 16.26 -19.53
CA ALA A 687 2.77 16.89 -18.23
C ALA A 687 4.01 16.69 -17.33
N ARG A 688 4.13 17.45 -16.24
CA ARG A 688 5.19 17.23 -15.23
C ARG A 688 4.59 16.58 -14.00
N MET A 689 5.29 15.61 -13.44
CA MET A 689 4.89 14.92 -12.21
C MET A 689 6.12 14.65 -11.36
N THR A 690 6.05 15.02 -10.08
CA THR A 690 7.06 14.61 -9.09
C THR A 690 6.68 13.26 -8.51
N VAL A 691 7.58 12.30 -8.63
CA VAL A 691 7.46 10.97 -8.03
C VAL A 691 8.59 10.85 -7.05
N LYS A 692 8.25 10.93 -5.75
CA LYS A 692 9.19 10.65 -4.65
C LYS A 692 10.50 11.41 -4.85
N GLY A 693 10.38 12.75 -4.88
CA GLY A 693 11.50 13.70 -5.05
C GLY A 693 12.00 13.92 -6.48
N GLN A 694 11.72 13.03 -7.42
CA GLN A 694 12.22 13.14 -8.81
C GLN A 694 11.13 13.66 -9.76
N GLU A 695 11.44 14.66 -10.58
CA GLU A 695 10.51 15.21 -11.58
C GLU A 695 10.60 14.47 -12.92
N TYR A 696 9.45 14.04 -13.42
CA TYR A 696 9.31 13.38 -14.72
C TYR A 696 8.35 14.14 -15.63
N ALA A 697 8.66 14.14 -16.92
CA ALA A 697 7.68 14.38 -17.97
C ALA A 697 6.86 13.11 -18.17
N THR A 698 5.54 13.22 -18.09
CA THR A 698 4.60 12.11 -18.29
C THR A 698 3.84 12.28 -19.60
N PHE A 699 3.71 11.19 -20.34
CA PHE A 699 3.01 11.16 -21.62
C PHE A 699 2.44 9.77 -21.90
N SER A 700 1.38 9.70 -22.70
CA SER A 700 0.78 8.41 -23.11
C SER A 700 1.80 7.62 -23.94
N ALA A 701 2.17 6.45 -23.43
CA ALA A 701 3.08 5.54 -24.12
C ALA A 701 2.39 4.95 -25.35
N ALA A 702 3.11 4.92 -26.46
CA ALA A 702 2.62 4.32 -27.69
C ALA A 702 3.79 3.76 -28.50
N SER A 703 3.57 2.62 -29.16
CA SER A 703 4.63 1.95 -29.91
C SER A 703 5.14 2.83 -31.06
N GLY A 704 6.45 2.94 -31.23
CA GLY A 704 7.07 3.76 -32.27
C GLY A 704 8.40 4.36 -31.86
N ALA A 705 8.97 5.18 -32.74
CA ALA A 705 10.22 5.88 -32.49
C ALA A 705 9.94 7.20 -31.77
N TRP A 706 10.73 7.48 -30.74
CA TRP A 706 10.59 8.65 -29.89
C TRP A 706 11.90 9.42 -29.82
N SER A 707 11.76 10.72 -29.62
CA SER A 707 12.91 11.53 -29.30
C SER A 707 12.58 12.73 -28.44
N ALA A 708 13.41 12.90 -27.41
CA ALA A 708 13.35 13.96 -26.43
C ALA A 708 14.53 14.92 -26.62
N THR A 709 14.24 16.21 -26.67
CA THR A 709 15.25 17.27 -26.79
C THR A 709 15.40 17.98 -25.46
N TYR A 710 16.65 18.09 -25.03
CA TYR A 710 17.07 18.80 -23.83
C TYR A 710 17.80 20.07 -24.26
N ALA A 711 17.65 21.13 -23.48
CA ALA A 711 18.37 22.38 -23.69
C ALA A 711 18.86 22.93 -22.35
N ALA A 712 19.73 23.94 -22.38
CA ALA A 712 20.18 24.61 -21.16
C ALA A 712 18.97 25.03 -20.31
N ALA A 713 18.89 24.52 -19.08
CA ALA A 713 17.85 24.92 -18.15
C ALA A 713 18.05 26.41 -17.81
N ALA A 714 16.96 27.18 -17.70
CA ALA A 714 17.04 28.50 -17.10
C ALA A 714 17.55 28.36 -15.66
N ALA A 715 18.42 29.28 -15.22
CA ALA A 715 18.70 29.41 -13.79
C ALA A 715 17.40 29.77 -13.08
N PRO A 716 17.18 29.33 -11.83
CA PRO A 716 16.09 29.86 -11.04
C PRO A 716 16.33 31.37 -10.84
N THR A 717 15.31 32.13 -10.53
CA THR A 717 15.38 33.57 -10.31
C THR A 717 14.88 33.87 -8.90
N ILE A 718 15.76 34.37 -8.05
CA ILE A 718 15.39 34.80 -6.71
C ILE A 718 15.22 36.32 -6.72
N ALA A 719 13.97 36.78 -6.80
CA ALA A 719 13.67 38.22 -6.82
C ALA A 719 14.10 38.93 -5.53
N ALA A 720 13.75 38.34 -4.38
CA ALA A 720 14.18 38.76 -3.06
C ALA A 720 14.00 37.65 -2.02
N ALA A 721 14.83 37.67 -0.98
CA ALA A 721 14.55 36.95 0.26
C ALA A 721 14.19 37.96 1.37
N ARG A 722 13.41 37.50 2.34
CA ARG A 722 13.01 38.29 3.51
C ARG A 722 13.13 37.48 4.77
N VAL A 723 13.35 38.18 5.89
CA VAL A 723 13.10 37.60 7.20
C VAL A 723 11.60 37.57 7.42
N ALA A 724 11.04 36.37 7.55
CA ALA A 724 9.62 36.15 7.85
C ALA A 724 9.37 36.34 9.35
N GLU A 725 10.22 35.76 10.20
CA GLU A 725 10.14 35.83 11.66
C GLU A 725 11.55 35.89 12.26
N SER A 726 11.70 36.49 13.43
CA SER A 726 12.96 36.52 14.18
C SER A 726 12.68 36.52 15.67
N THR A 727 13.30 35.59 16.40
CA THR A 727 13.33 35.55 17.87
C THR A 727 14.71 35.98 18.36
N GLU A 728 14.97 35.83 19.66
CA GLU A 728 16.27 36.10 20.26
C GLU A 728 17.36 35.15 19.77
N ASP A 729 17.00 33.90 19.45
CA ASP A 729 17.90 32.81 19.12
C ASP A 729 17.63 32.16 17.76
N SER A 730 16.61 32.59 17.02
CA SER A 730 16.30 32.05 15.70
C SER A 730 15.84 33.11 14.70
N VAL A 731 15.92 32.75 13.41
CA VAL A 731 15.34 33.52 12.31
C VAL A 731 14.72 32.58 11.28
N THR A 732 13.61 33.00 10.68
CA THR A 732 13.03 32.34 9.51
C THR A 732 13.27 33.20 8.28
N ILE A 733 13.94 32.66 7.27
CA ILE A 733 14.20 33.31 5.98
C ILE A 733 13.32 32.68 4.90
N ALA A 734 12.58 33.51 4.18
CA ALA A 734 11.66 33.11 3.13
C ALA A 734 12.00 33.75 1.78
N TRP A 735 11.87 32.99 0.70
CA TRP A 735 11.97 33.47 -0.67
C TRP A 735 11.20 32.58 -1.63
N SER A 736 11.04 33.01 -2.88
CA SER A 736 10.40 32.20 -3.92
C SER A 736 11.26 32.13 -5.17
N THR A 737 11.01 31.11 -5.97
CA THR A 737 11.56 30.91 -7.31
C THR A 737 10.43 30.56 -8.29
N GLU A 738 10.65 30.85 -9.56
CA GLU A 738 9.74 30.57 -10.68
C GLU A 738 9.77 29.10 -11.15
N VAL A 739 10.76 28.33 -10.69
CA VAL A 739 10.92 26.90 -10.97
C VAL A 739 11.32 26.16 -9.71
N PRO A 740 10.84 24.91 -9.47
CA PRO A 740 11.24 24.14 -8.30
C PRO A 740 12.76 24.03 -8.15
N ALA A 741 13.28 24.49 -7.02
CA ALA A 741 14.71 24.51 -6.73
C ALA A 741 14.99 24.15 -5.26
N THR A 742 16.23 23.75 -4.97
CA THR A 742 16.67 23.54 -3.58
C THR A 742 16.75 24.87 -2.83
N SER A 743 16.87 24.81 -1.51
CA SER A 743 16.95 25.99 -0.65
C SER A 743 18.25 25.97 0.15
N THR A 744 19.12 26.96 0.01
CA THR A 744 20.37 27.04 0.78
C THR A 744 20.49 28.42 1.40
N VAL A 745 20.90 28.50 2.67
CA VAL A 745 21.24 29.76 3.34
C VAL A 745 22.71 29.79 3.73
N LEU A 746 23.38 30.86 3.31
CA LEU A 746 24.71 31.24 3.74
C LEU A 746 24.57 32.32 4.81
N LEU A 747 25.19 32.15 5.98
CA LEU A 747 25.12 33.08 7.11
C LEU A 747 26.52 33.44 7.62
N ALA A 748 26.66 34.65 8.16
CA ALA A 748 27.85 35.11 8.89
C ALA A 748 27.46 36.01 10.06
N ASN A 749 28.15 35.86 11.19
CA ASN A 749 28.08 36.79 12.30
C ASN A 749 29.08 37.94 12.10
N GLY A 750 28.62 39.19 12.15
CA GLY A 750 29.52 40.35 12.06
C GLY A 750 30.40 40.34 10.81
N SER A 751 31.73 40.35 10.97
CA SER A 751 32.72 40.37 9.88
C SER A 751 33.21 38.99 9.42
N GLU A 752 32.64 37.90 9.92
CA GLU A 752 33.06 36.54 9.55
C GLU A 752 32.73 36.20 8.07
N PRO A 753 33.45 35.25 7.44
CA PRO A 753 33.07 34.77 6.11
C PRO A 753 31.69 34.09 6.14
N LEU A 754 30.90 34.28 5.08
CA LEU A 754 29.65 33.53 4.89
C LEU A 754 29.94 32.04 4.84
N ARG A 755 29.18 31.26 5.60
CA ARG A 755 29.22 29.79 5.59
C ARG A 755 27.83 29.25 5.29
N GLU A 756 27.77 28.13 4.62
CA GLU A 756 26.54 27.38 4.47
C GLU A 756 26.10 26.86 5.85
N VAL A 757 24.92 27.28 6.30
CA VAL A 757 24.37 26.93 7.61
C VAL A 757 23.11 26.10 7.52
N ALA A 758 22.43 26.12 6.37
CA ALA A 758 21.26 25.29 6.11
C ALA A 758 21.13 25.02 4.61
N THR A 759 20.79 23.78 4.26
CA THR A 759 20.45 23.35 2.90
C THR A 759 19.31 22.35 2.96
N GLU A 760 18.21 22.68 2.30
CA GLU A 760 17.08 21.79 2.00
C GLU A 760 17.15 21.40 0.53
N THR A 761 17.20 20.11 0.25
CA THR A 761 17.28 19.61 -1.14
C THR A 761 15.92 19.30 -1.74
N VAL A 762 14.86 19.33 -0.92
CA VAL A 762 13.48 19.32 -1.40
C VAL A 762 13.28 20.51 -2.33
N ARG A 763 12.89 20.22 -3.56
CA ARG A 763 12.71 21.24 -4.58
C ARG A 763 11.30 21.81 -4.52
N THR A 764 11.23 23.11 -4.28
CA THR A 764 9.99 23.87 -4.12
C THR A 764 10.14 25.22 -4.82
N THR A 765 9.02 25.88 -5.10
CA THR A 765 8.98 27.28 -5.57
C THR A 765 8.83 28.25 -4.41
N GLU A 766 8.39 27.77 -3.24
CA GLU A 766 8.25 28.54 -2.01
C GLU A 766 9.24 27.99 -0.99
N HIS A 767 10.23 28.80 -0.62
CA HIS A 767 11.33 28.41 0.24
C HIS A 767 11.17 29.07 1.61
N LEU A 768 11.36 28.27 2.65
CA LEU A 768 11.28 28.69 4.05
C LEU A 768 12.35 27.94 4.84
N ILE A 769 13.30 28.67 5.44
CA ILE A 769 14.39 28.09 6.24
C ILE A 769 14.40 28.74 7.61
N VAL A 770 14.31 27.91 8.66
CA VAL A 770 14.52 28.31 10.05
C VAL A 770 15.99 28.09 10.41
N LEU A 771 16.63 29.09 11.01
CA LEU A 771 18.00 29.01 11.52
C LEU A 771 17.96 29.27 13.02
N ASP A 772 18.42 28.32 13.81
CA ASP A 772 18.46 28.39 15.28
C ASP A 772 19.87 28.65 15.82
N GLY A 773 19.98 28.85 17.14
CA GLY A 773 21.26 29.01 17.85
C GLY A 773 21.96 30.36 17.60
N LEU A 774 21.18 31.38 17.25
CA LEU A 774 21.66 32.74 17.09
C LEU A 774 21.90 33.41 18.45
N ALA A 775 22.82 34.36 18.51
CA ALA A 775 23.03 35.17 19.70
C ALA A 775 21.97 36.28 19.77
N PRO A 776 21.35 36.54 20.94
CA PRO A 776 20.39 37.62 21.11
C PRO A 776 20.94 39.00 20.73
N GLY A 777 20.08 39.84 20.15
CA GLY A 777 20.37 41.23 19.78
C GLY A 777 21.50 41.41 18.76
N THR A 778 21.87 40.35 18.04
CA THR A 778 23.05 40.29 17.17
C THR A 778 22.69 40.48 15.70
N THR A 779 23.52 41.23 14.97
CA THR A 779 23.32 41.47 13.54
C THR A 779 24.05 40.44 12.70
N TYR A 780 23.32 39.76 11.82
CA TYR A 780 23.82 38.74 10.90
C TYR A 780 23.77 39.24 9.46
N ARG A 781 24.69 38.71 8.64
CA ARG A 781 24.70 38.87 7.18
C ARG A 781 24.35 37.54 6.53
N TYR A 782 23.54 37.57 5.48
CA TYR A 782 23.13 36.35 4.79
C TYR A 782 23.04 36.50 3.26
N ARG A 783 23.05 35.34 2.60
CA ARG A 783 22.60 35.13 1.22
C ARG A 783 21.75 33.86 1.18
N VAL A 784 20.81 33.81 0.26
CA VAL A 784 20.11 32.58 -0.11
C VAL A 784 20.59 32.10 -1.47
N LEU A 785 20.61 30.80 -1.68
CA LEU A 785 20.93 30.17 -2.96
C LEU A 785 19.86 29.13 -3.28
N SER A 786 19.45 29.08 -4.54
CA SER A 786 18.54 28.04 -5.03
C SER A 786 19.13 27.34 -6.23
N ARG A 787 19.04 26.01 -6.27
CA ARG A 787 19.58 25.17 -7.34
C ARG A 787 18.48 24.37 -8.01
N THR A 788 18.34 24.52 -9.32
CA THR A 788 17.43 23.69 -10.14
C THR A 788 17.91 22.24 -10.22
N PRO A 789 17.07 21.29 -10.65
CA PRO A 789 17.49 19.93 -10.99
C PRO A 789 18.69 19.86 -11.95
N GLY A 790 18.83 20.87 -12.83
CA GLY A 790 19.96 21.00 -13.75
C GLY A 790 21.24 21.57 -13.12
N GLY A 791 21.35 21.69 -11.80
CA GLY A 791 22.54 22.23 -11.15
C GLY A 791 22.77 23.73 -11.37
N ARG A 792 21.92 24.43 -12.12
CA ARG A 792 21.97 25.88 -12.29
C ARG A 792 21.46 26.56 -11.03
N THR A 793 22.22 27.52 -10.54
CA THR A 793 21.94 28.24 -9.30
C THR A 793 21.69 29.72 -9.53
N ASP A 794 20.87 30.31 -8.67
CA ASP A 794 20.86 31.75 -8.44
C ASP A 794 21.07 32.04 -6.96
N THR A 795 21.50 33.25 -6.64
CA THR A 795 21.84 33.67 -5.29
C THR A 795 21.33 35.08 -5.06
N TRP A 796 20.67 35.29 -3.92
CA TRP A 796 20.19 36.58 -3.50
C TRP A 796 20.73 36.99 -2.12
N PRO A 797 21.22 38.23 -1.93
CA PRO A 797 21.59 39.16 -3.00
C PRO A 797 22.62 38.54 -3.95
N SER A 798 22.74 39.03 -5.18
CA SER A 798 23.67 38.46 -6.18
C SER A 798 25.14 38.63 -5.78
N PRO A 799 26.05 37.72 -6.19
CA PRO A 799 27.48 37.86 -5.91
C PRO A 799 28.01 39.24 -6.38
N GLY A 800 28.70 39.96 -5.50
CA GLY A 800 29.15 41.34 -5.74
C GLY A 800 28.23 42.44 -5.21
N GLN A 801 26.97 42.14 -4.89
CA GLN A 801 26.11 43.03 -4.10
C GLN A 801 26.39 42.86 -2.60
N PRO A 802 26.16 43.90 -1.77
CA PRO A 802 26.18 43.76 -0.32
C PRO A 802 25.24 42.64 0.14
N THR A 803 25.69 41.86 1.13
CA THR A 803 24.85 40.83 1.74
C THR A 803 23.64 41.44 2.43
N ALA A 804 22.51 40.74 2.42
CA ALA A 804 21.36 41.14 3.21
C ALA A 804 21.69 41.00 4.71
N THR A 805 21.03 41.79 5.55
CA THR A 805 21.24 41.77 7.01
C THR A 805 19.94 41.61 7.74
N PHE A 806 19.98 40.95 8.89
CA PHE A 806 18.92 41.01 9.90
C PHE A 806 19.56 41.10 11.29
N ARG A 807 18.74 41.44 12.29
CA ARG A 807 19.14 41.47 13.70
C ARG A 807 18.18 40.58 14.49
N SER A 808 18.71 39.60 15.23
CA SER A 808 17.90 38.81 16.17
C SER A 808 17.28 39.72 17.24
N ALA A 809 16.16 39.29 17.81
CA ALA A 809 15.53 40.01 18.91
C ALA A 809 16.47 40.09 20.11
N ALA A 810 16.32 41.11 20.96
CA ALA A 810 17.03 41.16 22.22
C ALA A 810 16.55 40.01 23.13
N ALA A 811 17.38 39.64 24.12
CA ALA A 811 16.97 38.64 25.08
C ALA A 811 15.71 39.10 25.83
N ASP A 812 14.76 38.18 26.02
CA ASP A 812 13.58 38.45 26.85
C ASP A 812 13.84 38.03 28.30
N ASP A 813 13.89 39.03 29.19
CA ASP A 813 14.21 38.85 30.60
C ASP A 813 12.97 39.04 31.50
N VAL A 814 11.77 39.21 30.91
CA VAL A 814 10.55 39.55 31.64
C VAL A 814 9.73 38.30 31.89
N ALA A 815 9.50 37.98 33.16
CA ALA A 815 8.66 36.83 33.51
C ALA A 815 7.18 37.04 33.19
N PRO A 816 6.46 35.99 32.73
CA PRO A 816 5.03 36.04 32.49
C PRO A 816 4.27 36.34 33.78
N SER A 817 3.33 37.28 33.74
CA SER A 817 2.43 37.56 34.87
C SER A 817 1.17 36.69 34.79
N ALA A 818 1.02 35.76 35.73
CA ALA A 818 -0.15 34.88 35.82
C ALA A 818 -1.31 35.54 36.59
N ALA A 819 -2.54 35.41 36.09
CA ALA A 819 -3.76 35.97 36.69
C ALA A 819 -4.98 35.05 36.49
N GLN A 820 -6.09 35.38 37.18
CA GLN A 820 -7.41 34.76 36.97
C GLN A 820 -7.49 33.24 37.19
N LEU A 821 -6.67 32.67 38.08
CA LEU A 821 -6.76 31.25 38.44
C LEU A 821 -8.17 30.88 38.93
N ARG A 822 -8.77 29.91 38.25
CA ARG A 822 -10.09 29.38 38.55
C ARG A 822 -10.10 27.85 38.42
N VAL A 823 -10.67 27.18 39.41
CA VAL A 823 -10.79 25.72 39.44
C VAL A 823 -12.25 25.32 39.59
N VAL A 824 -12.73 24.45 38.70
CA VAL A 824 -14.11 23.94 38.71
C VAL A 824 -14.09 22.43 38.74
N SER A 825 -14.56 21.84 39.84
CA SER A 825 -14.75 20.40 39.95
C SER A 825 -16.05 19.93 39.28
N LEU A 826 -15.98 18.76 38.66
CA LEU A 826 -17.12 18.02 38.08
C LEU A 826 -17.35 16.70 38.83
N PRO A 827 -18.57 16.12 38.76
CA PRO A 827 -18.93 14.92 39.52
C PRO A 827 -18.21 13.63 39.12
N ASP A 828 -17.57 13.59 37.95
CA ASP A 828 -16.89 12.41 37.40
C ASP A 828 -15.45 12.21 37.93
N GLY A 829 -15.09 12.91 39.02
CA GLY A 829 -13.75 12.83 39.60
C GLY A 829 -12.73 13.69 38.85
N THR A 830 -13.18 14.72 38.14
CA THR A 830 -12.31 15.66 37.42
C THR A 830 -12.43 17.10 37.89
N ALA A 831 -11.44 17.94 37.56
CA ALA A 831 -11.52 19.39 37.75
C ALA A 831 -10.84 20.16 36.62
N ARG A 832 -11.49 21.21 36.11
CA ARG A 832 -10.93 22.15 35.13
C ARG A 832 -10.19 23.28 35.86
N VAL A 833 -8.92 23.46 35.57
CA VAL A 833 -8.04 24.51 36.10
C VAL A 833 -7.72 25.47 34.96
N ALA A 834 -8.10 26.74 35.09
CA ALA A 834 -7.88 27.76 34.07
C ALA A 834 -7.26 29.02 34.66
N TRP A 835 -6.37 29.66 33.92
CA TRP A 835 -5.74 30.94 34.26
C TRP A 835 -5.24 31.63 32.99
N THR A 836 -4.78 32.88 33.12
CA THR A 836 -4.23 33.65 31.99
C THR A 836 -2.81 34.14 32.30
N THR A 837 -1.99 34.36 31.26
CA THR A 837 -0.67 34.99 31.36
C THR A 837 -0.55 36.22 30.45
N SER A 838 0.37 37.15 30.77
CA SER A 838 0.63 38.35 29.95
C SER A 838 1.25 38.03 28.58
N GLU A 839 1.91 36.88 28.46
CA GLU A 839 2.60 36.40 27.26
C GLU A 839 2.53 34.88 27.18
N PRO A 840 2.73 34.28 25.98
CA PRO A 840 2.60 32.84 25.79
C PRO A 840 3.56 32.07 26.70
N ALA A 841 3.03 31.16 27.50
CA ALA A 841 3.80 30.40 28.47
C ALA A 841 3.26 28.97 28.62
N THR A 842 4.04 28.09 29.23
CA THR A 842 3.65 26.70 29.55
C THR A 842 2.51 26.67 30.56
N SER A 843 1.79 25.54 30.62
CA SER A 843 0.71 25.33 31.58
C SER A 843 1.09 24.27 32.61
N GLU A 844 1.56 24.69 33.79
CA GLU A 844 1.94 23.79 34.88
C GLU A 844 0.93 23.84 36.03
N VAL A 845 0.44 22.68 36.47
CA VAL A 845 -0.47 22.53 37.61
C VAL A 845 0.05 21.48 38.59
N GLU A 846 0.21 21.88 39.85
CA GLU A 846 0.44 21.00 40.99
C GLU A 846 -0.84 20.88 41.82
N TYR A 847 -1.15 19.68 42.32
CA TYR A 847 -2.29 19.49 43.21
C TYR A 847 -2.06 18.39 44.26
N GLU A 848 -2.62 18.60 45.46
CA GLU A 848 -2.51 17.66 46.58
C GLU A 848 -3.73 17.71 47.51
N ARG A 849 -4.02 16.59 48.19
CA ARG A 849 -5.17 16.47 49.12
C ARG A 849 -4.98 17.20 50.44
N VAL A 850 -3.72 17.26 50.90
CA VAL A 850 -3.32 17.93 52.13
C VAL A 850 -2.00 18.63 51.83
N PRO A 851 -1.89 19.95 52.07
CA PRO A 851 -0.66 20.68 51.80
C PRO A 851 0.58 20.02 52.43
N GLY A 852 1.57 19.64 51.62
CA GLY A 852 2.87 19.11 52.06
C GLY A 852 2.98 17.59 52.24
N LEU A 853 2.04 16.78 51.73
CA LEU A 853 2.05 15.31 51.88
C LEU A 853 2.26 14.52 50.57
N GLY A 854 2.66 15.20 49.50
CA GLY A 854 2.97 14.62 48.20
C GLY A 854 2.13 15.25 47.09
N THR A 855 2.79 15.80 46.07
CA THR A 855 2.19 16.57 44.99
C THR A 855 2.02 15.71 43.74
N HIS A 856 0.83 15.80 43.14
CA HIS A 856 0.64 15.40 41.75
C HIS A 856 0.95 16.61 40.86
N HIS A 857 1.51 16.35 39.67
CA HIS A 857 2.00 17.37 38.75
C HIS A 857 1.50 17.09 37.33
N ARG A 858 1.11 18.14 36.62
CA ARG A 858 0.75 18.09 35.20
C ARG A 858 1.38 19.29 34.50
N LEU A 859 2.12 19.04 33.42
CA LEU A 859 2.76 20.05 32.59
C LEU A 859 2.29 19.89 31.13
N ASP A 860 1.91 21.02 30.53
CA ASP A 860 1.75 21.18 29.10
C ASP A 860 2.79 22.20 28.62
N GLU A 861 3.67 21.79 27.72
CA GLU A 861 4.78 22.59 27.19
C GLU A 861 4.32 23.56 26.09
N GLY A 862 3.08 23.46 25.62
CA GLY A 862 2.51 24.41 24.67
C GLY A 862 2.45 25.83 25.24
N LEU A 863 3.02 26.80 24.52
CA LEU A 863 3.03 28.20 24.93
C LEU A 863 1.71 28.88 24.56
N VAL A 864 0.87 29.16 25.56
CA VAL A 864 -0.44 29.80 25.40
C VAL A 864 -0.62 30.93 26.39
N ARG A 865 -1.55 31.87 26.11
CA ARG A 865 -1.94 32.92 27.06
C ARG A 865 -3.15 32.54 27.91
N ASP A 866 -4.04 31.71 27.35
CA ASP A 866 -5.23 31.20 28.01
C ASP A 866 -4.99 29.73 28.34
N HIS A 867 -4.78 29.42 29.61
CA HIS A 867 -4.42 28.09 30.07
C HIS A 867 -5.66 27.32 30.51
N LEU A 868 -5.73 26.03 30.17
CA LEU A 868 -6.78 25.12 30.63
C LEU A 868 -6.20 23.72 30.79
N VAL A 869 -6.23 23.21 32.03
CA VAL A 869 -5.76 21.87 32.40
C VAL A 869 -6.87 21.11 33.12
N VAL A 870 -7.08 19.83 32.77
CA VAL A 870 -8.07 18.96 33.43
C VAL A 870 -7.37 17.98 34.38
N LEU A 871 -7.68 18.06 35.66
CA LEU A 871 -7.23 17.07 36.64
C LEU A 871 -8.18 15.87 36.59
N THR A 872 -7.66 14.65 36.60
CA THR A 872 -8.44 13.39 36.65
C THR A 872 -8.14 12.60 37.92
N GLY A 873 -8.94 11.56 38.20
CA GLY A 873 -8.71 10.67 39.35
C GLY A 873 -8.94 11.30 40.72
N LEU A 874 -9.63 12.44 40.78
CA LEU A 874 -9.90 13.14 42.02
C LEU A 874 -10.99 12.41 42.83
N ARG A 875 -10.71 12.18 44.12
CA ARG A 875 -11.71 11.65 45.05
C ARG A 875 -12.87 12.62 45.22
N PRO A 876 -14.13 12.16 45.20
CA PRO A 876 -15.30 12.97 45.52
C PRO A 876 -15.26 13.54 46.95
N ASP A 877 -15.99 14.62 47.20
CA ASP A 877 -16.15 15.27 48.52
C ASP A 877 -14.81 15.52 49.27
N THR A 878 -13.76 15.85 48.51
CA THR A 878 -12.38 15.99 49.02
C THR A 878 -11.83 17.36 48.62
N THR A 879 -11.20 18.05 49.58
CA THR A 879 -10.52 19.31 49.29
C THR A 879 -9.13 19.04 48.70
N TYR A 880 -8.79 19.70 47.60
CA TYR A 880 -7.45 19.72 47.03
C TYR A 880 -6.89 21.13 47.05
N ALA A 881 -5.62 21.28 47.42
CA ALA A 881 -4.84 22.47 47.12
C ALA A 881 -4.34 22.37 45.68
N VAL A 882 -4.44 23.47 44.93
CA VAL A 882 -4.01 23.57 43.53
C VAL A 882 -3.07 24.77 43.42
N ARG A 883 -1.91 24.57 42.82
CA ARG A 883 -0.95 25.63 42.49
C ARG A 883 -0.67 25.58 40.99
N VAL A 884 -0.56 26.75 40.36
CA VAL A 884 -0.17 26.86 38.95
C VAL A 884 1.07 27.72 38.79
N ARG A 885 1.84 27.42 37.76
CA ARG A 885 3.03 28.14 37.33
C ARG A 885 3.11 28.09 35.80
N SER A 886 3.76 29.08 35.20
CA SER A 886 3.97 29.15 33.76
C SER A 886 5.39 29.60 33.45
N VAL A 887 5.97 29.09 32.37
CA VAL A 887 7.31 29.45 31.89
C VAL A 887 7.18 29.92 30.45
N ASP A 888 7.68 31.11 30.12
CA ASP A 888 7.64 31.62 28.75
C ASP A 888 8.64 30.91 27.82
N GLY A 889 8.66 31.31 26.56
CA GLY A 889 9.59 30.75 25.56
C GLY A 889 11.06 31.01 25.82
N SER A 890 11.39 32.03 26.63
CA SER A 890 12.76 32.42 26.99
C SER A 890 13.20 31.84 28.35
N GLY A 891 12.35 31.04 28.98
CA GLY A 891 12.64 30.35 30.24
C GLY A 891 12.32 31.18 31.50
N ASN A 892 11.75 32.38 31.36
CA ASN A 892 11.35 33.17 32.52
C ASN A 892 10.10 32.56 33.16
N THR A 893 10.10 32.48 34.49
CA THR A 893 9.09 31.78 35.26
C THR A 893 8.13 32.75 35.95
N SER A 894 6.82 32.54 35.78
CA SER A 894 5.78 33.29 36.49
C SER A 894 5.84 33.10 38.00
N ALA A 895 5.38 34.10 38.75
CA ALA A 895 4.97 33.88 40.13
C ALA A 895 3.84 32.82 40.18
N SER A 896 3.86 31.92 41.17
CA SER A 896 2.83 30.90 41.31
C SER A 896 1.52 31.46 41.84
N LEU A 897 0.39 31.02 41.28
CA LEU A 897 -0.94 31.24 41.87
C LEU A 897 -1.39 29.97 42.57
N SER A 898 -2.15 30.08 43.65
CA SER A 898 -2.71 28.90 44.33
C SER A 898 -4.12 29.14 44.85
N THR A 899 -4.90 28.07 44.95
CA THR A 899 -6.26 28.05 45.50
C THR A 899 -6.59 26.67 46.05
N SER A 900 -7.76 26.49 46.66
CA SER A 900 -8.29 25.17 47.01
C SER A 900 -9.65 24.93 46.36
N VAL A 901 -9.93 23.66 46.04
CA VAL A 901 -11.21 23.23 45.48
C VAL A 901 -11.75 22.05 46.27
N LEU A 902 -13.02 22.11 46.67
CA LEU A 902 -13.77 20.96 47.13
C LEU A 902 -14.32 20.22 45.90
N THR A 903 -13.95 18.95 45.72
CA THR A 903 -14.52 18.12 44.66
C THR A 903 -16.00 17.83 44.93
N ARG A 904 -16.76 17.66 43.85
CA ARG A 904 -18.19 17.38 43.96
C ARG A 904 -18.44 15.95 44.46
N PRO A 905 -19.66 15.66 44.96
CA PRO A 905 -20.13 14.29 45.11
C PRO A 905 -20.02 13.50 43.81
N ALA A 906 -19.94 12.18 43.91
CA ALA A 906 -19.75 11.29 42.77
C ALA A 906 -20.89 11.39 41.75
N GLY A 907 -20.54 11.22 40.48
CA GLY A 907 -21.46 11.33 39.36
C GLY A 907 -20.81 11.08 38.01
N VAL A 908 -21.42 11.62 36.96
CA VAL A 908 -20.93 11.57 35.57
C VAL A 908 -20.91 12.97 34.97
N ALA A 909 -20.06 13.21 33.97
CA ALA A 909 -20.05 14.47 33.23
C ALA A 909 -19.68 14.29 31.75
N VAL A 910 -20.06 15.27 30.93
CA VAL A 910 -19.55 15.47 29.56
C VAL A 910 -18.82 16.80 29.50
N GLN A 911 -17.60 16.78 28.98
CA GLN A 911 -16.66 17.91 29.09
C GLN A 911 -15.53 17.91 28.04
N THR A 912 -15.61 17.04 27.04
CA THR A 912 -14.62 16.96 25.93
C THR A 912 -15.36 17.01 24.59
N ALA A 913 -14.68 17.44 23.52
CA ALA A 913 -15.31 17.46 22.20
C ALA A 913 -15.76 16.05 21.77
N GLU A 914 -14.99 15.01 22.10
CA GLU A 914 -15.35 13.62 21.84
C GLU A 914 -16.60 13.17 22.61
N SER A 915 -16.68 13.42 23.92
CA SER A 915 -17.87 13.09 24.71
C SER A 915 -19.11 13.86 24.27
N LEU A 916 -18.95 15.10 23.81
CA LEU A 916 -20.03 15.90 23.24
C LEU A 916 -20.48 15.41 21.85
N ARG A 917 -19.58 14.86 21.03
CA ARG A 917 -19.92 14.32 19.70
C ARG A 917 -20.70 13.01 19.75
N ARG A 918 -20.72 12.32 20.89
CA ARG A 918 -21.63 11.18 21.13
C ARG A 918 -23.11 11.61 21.18
N GLY A 919 -23.38 12.91 21.33
CA GLY A 919 -24.72 13.50 21.26
C GLY A 919 -25.05 14.12 19.91
N THR A 920 -26.26 14.67 19.80
CA THR A 920 -26.76 15.36 18.60
C THR A 920 -27.00 16.83 18.88
N VAL A 921 -26.47 17.70 18.02
CA VAL A 921 -26.64 19.15 18.07
C VAL A 921 -27.61 19.59 16.99
N THR A 922 -28.51 20.54 17.29
CA THR A 922 -29.42 21.15 16.32
C THR A 922 -29.43 22.67 16.41
N GLY A 923 -29.86 23.33 15.34
CA GLY A 923 -29.92 24.79 15.25
C GLY A 923 -28.54 25.43 15.15
N ARG A 924 -28.35 26.55 15.85
CA ARG A 924 -27.10 27.33 15.81
C ARG A 924 -26.10 26.95 16.89
N LEU A 925 -26.44 26.03 17.78
CA LEU A 925 -25.52 25.54 18.80
C LEU A 925 -24.38 24.78 18.10
N ARG A 926 -23.16 24.92 18.62
CA ARG A 926 -21.95 24.29 18.09
C ARG A 926 -21.16 23.65 19.22
N ILE A 927 -20.39 22.61 18.89
CA ILE A 927 -19.35 22.04 19.76
C ILE A 927 -18.04 22.73 19.39
N GLY A 928 -17.34 23.30 20.36
CA GLY A 928 -16.00 23.89 20.16
C GLY A 928 -14.97 22.83 19.78
N GLU A 929 -14.00 23.21 18.94
CA GLU A 929 -12.95 22.31 18.41
C GLU A 929 -11.62 22.38 19.20
N ASP A 930 -11.58 23.13 20.30
CA ASP A 930 -10.43 23.39 21.16
C ASP A 930 -10.01 22.20 22.07
N GLY A 931 -10.22 20.95 21.60
CA GLY A 931 -9.87 19.71 22.30
C GLY A 931 -10.76 19.38 23.50
N PHE A 932 -10.97 20.34 24.42
CA PHE A 932 -11.78 20.20 25.63
C PHE A 932 -13.23 20.66 25.47
N GLY A 933 -13.67 20.93 24.23
CA GLY A 933 -15.05 21.07 23.75
C GLY A 933 -16.08 21.80 24.64
N ALA A 934 -16.65 22.90 24.14
CA ALA A 934 -17.79 23.58 24.79
C ALA A 934 -19.04 23.57 23.90
N LEU A 935 -20.23 23.54 24.49
CA LEU A 935 -21.47 23.85 23.78
C LEU A 935 -21.65 25.36 23.74
N ALA A 936 -21.67 25.96 22.55
CA ALA A 936 -21.70 27.41 22.39
C ALA A 936 -22.65 27.92 21.31
N LEU A 937 -23.21 29.10 21.55
CA LEU A 937 -23.82 29.99 20.56
C LEU A 937 -22.90 31.21 20.41
N PRO A 938 -21.96 31.22 19.44
CA PRO A 938 -20.95 32.27 19.35
C PRO A 938 -21.52 33.67 19.09
N SER A 939 -22.64 33.77 18.38
CA SER A 939 -23.27 35.02 17.95
C SER A 939 -24.78 35.09 18.26
N GLY A 940 -25.23 34.32 19.24
CA GLY A 940 -26.63 34.22 19.64
C GLY A 940 -27.49 33.35 18.72
N GLY A 941 -28.81 33.41 18.92
CA GLY A 941 -29.79 32.55 18.25
C GLY A 941 -30.26 31.41 19.13
N ALA A 942 -30.78 30.34 18.53
CA ALA A 942 -31.33 29.19 19.25
C ALA A 942 -30.75 27.87 18.75
N GLY A 943 -30.67 26.88 19.65
CA GLY A 943 -30.25 25.54 19.34
C GLY A 943 -30.48 24.59 20.50
N SER A 944 -30.29 23.30 20.25
CA SER A 944 -30.40 22.27 21.29
C SER A 944 -29.31 21.22 21.14
N TYR A 945 -29.03 20.55 22.25
CA TYR A 945 -28.12 19.41 22.32
C TYR A 945 -28.81 18.29 23.07
N THR A 946 -28.82 17.08 22.51
CA THR A 946 -29.21 15.85 23.22
C THR A 946 -27.95 15.01 23.40
N SER A 947 -27.62 14.64 24.63
CA SER A 947 -26.40 13.89 24.93
C SER A 947 -26.43 12.46 24.41
N GLY A 948 -25.27 11.82 24.29
CA GLY A 948 -25.20 10.36 24.35
C GLY A 948 -25.70 9.83 25.71
N VAL A 949 -25.85 8.52 25.84
CA VAL A 949 -26.22 7.87 27.10
C VAL A 949 -25.03 7.91 28.07
N LEU A 950 -25.26 8.43 29.27
CA LEU A 950 -24.28 8.47 30.37
C LEU A 950 -24.53 7.29 31.30
N ASP A 951 -23.47 6.62 31.75
CA ASP A 951 -23.53 5.44 32.61
C ASP A 951 -22.93 5.74 34.00
N ALA A 952 -23.73 5.60 35.04
CA ALA A 952 -23.29 5.69 36.44
C ALA A 952 -22.48 4.45 36.91
N GLY A 953 -22.32 3.45 36.06
CA GLY A 953 -21.68 2.16 36.34
C GLY A 953 -22.55 1.21 37.18
N GLN A 954 -23.51 1.76 37.92
CA GLN A 954 -24.46 1.05 38.76
C GLN A 954 -25.79 1.82 38.85
N LYS A 955 -26.86 1.16 39.30
CA LYS A 955 -28.12 1.86 39.56
C LYS A 955 -27.93 2.85 40.72
N ALA A 956 -28.26 4.12 40.48
CA ALA A 956 -28.16 5.17 41.48
C ALA A 956 -29.36 6.13 41.42
N ASP A 957 -29.50 6.95 42.45
CA ASP A 957 -30.45 8.08 42.46
C ASP A 957 -29.71 9.34 42.04
N TRP A 958 -30.17 9.97 40.96
CA TRP A 958 -29.59 11.19 40.43
C TRP A 958 -30.03 12.39 41.26
N THR A 959 -29.09 13.19 41.76
CA THR A 959 -29.39 14.26 42.72
C THR A 959 -29.31 15.64 42.08
N ASP A 960 -28.14 16.08 41.63
CA ASP A 960 -27.88 17.50 41.31
C ASP A 960 -27.16 17.68 39.97
N LEU A 961 -27.44 18.80 39.33
CA LEU A 961 -26.78 19.28 38.12
C LEU A 961 -25.53 20.10 38.47
N ALA A 962 -24.43 19.80 37.80
CA ALA A 962 -23.18 20.56 37.85
C ALA A 962 -22.90 21.15 36.47
N LEU A 963 -22.71 22.47 36.39
CA LEU A 963 -22.31 23.14 35.16
C LEU A 963 -20.92 23.77 35.34
N ALA A 964 -20.07 23.60 34.35
CA ALA A 964 -18.77 24.28 34.27
C ALA A 964 -18.84 25.43 33.24
N ASP A 965 -18.28 26.56 33.65
CA ASP A 965 -18.01 27.76 32.82
C ASP A 965 -19.22 28.26 32.04
N LEU A 966 -20.39 28.24 32.68
CA LEU A 966 -21.61 28.76 32.08
C LEU A 966 -21.49 30.27 31.86
N VAL A 967 -21.41 30.68 30.60
CA VAL A 967 -21.58 32.05 30.14
C VAL A 967 -23.00 32.20 29.64
N SER A 968 -23.83 32.96 30.35
CA SER A 968 -25.23 33.20 30.00
C SER A 968 -25.55 34.70 30.00
N PRO A 969 -25.39 35.40 28.85
CA PRO A 969 -25.67 36.82 28.73
C PRO A 969 -27.10 37.19 29.14
N ALA A 970 -27.29 38.41 29.65
CA ALA A 970 -28.62 38.92 30.00
C ALA A 970 -29.60 38.78 28.82
N GLY A 971 -30.80 38.25 29.07
CA GLY A 971 -31.79 37.94 28.05
C GLY A 971 -31.70 36.54 27.43
N SER A 972 -30.66 35.76 27.76
CA SER A 972 -30.59 34.34 27.37
C SER A 972 -31.58 33.50 28.17
N ARG A 973 -32.15 32.46 27.54
CA ARG A 973 -32.99 31.44 28.17
C ARG A 973 -32.44 30.07 27.83
N TRP A 974 -32.31 29.20 28.82
CA TRP A 974 -31.95 27.82 28.59
C TRP A 974 -32.73 26.88 29.50
N THR A 975 -33.00 25.68 29.03
CA THR A 975 -33.65 24.61 29.78
C THR A 975 -32.83 23.33 29.64
N LEU A 976 -32.67 22.60 30.75
CA LEU A 976 -32.07 21.27 30.75
C LEU A 976 -33.12 20.26 31.20
N SER A 977 -33.33 19.23 30.40
CA SER A 977 -34.22 18.12 30.71
C SER A 977 -33.44 16.83 30.75
N VAL A 978 -33.84 15.89 31.60
CA VAL A 978 -33.21 14.57 31.75
C VAL A 978 -34.23 13.47 31.57
N ARG A 979 -33.75 12.29 31.19
CA ARG A 979 -34.44 11.01 31.36
C ARG A 979 -33.44 9.97 31.85
N THR A 980 -33.95 8.96 32.53
CA THR A 980 -33.17 7.90 33.16
C THR A 980 -33.68 6.54 32.72
N GLY A 981 -32.77 5.57 32.66
CA GLY A 981 -33.05 4.20 32.25
C GLY A 981 -32.21 3.17 33.01
N SER A 982 -32.56 1.90 32.83
CA SER A 982 -31.79 0.77 33.37
C SER A 982 -31.17 -0.11 32.27
N SER A 983 -31.48 0.15 31.00
CA SER A 983 -30.84 -0.43 29.81
C SER A 983 -29.93 0.59 29.12
N PRO A 984 -28.84 0.16 28.45
CA PRO A 984 -27.93 1.06 27.72
C PRO A 984 -28.57 1.66 26.46
N GLU A 985 -29.59 1.01 25.89
CA GLU A 985 -30.35 1.52 24.76
C GLU A 985 -31.55 2.34 25.25
N SER A 986 -31.79 3.50 24.64
CA SER A 986 -32.92 4.37 25.00
C SER A 986 -34.26 3.85 24.42
N ASP A 987 -34.67 2.68 24.86
CA ASP A 987 -35.91 2.00 24.49
C ASP A 987 -37.16 2.62 25.17
N GLY A 988 -38.33 2.02 24.95
CA GLY A 988 -39.61 2.48 25.54
C GLY A 988 -39.72 2.36 27.06
N THR A 989 -38.71 1.83 27.76
CA THR A 989 -38.70 1.65 29.22
C THR A 989 -38.06 2.80 29.99
N TRP A 990 -37.44 3.76 29.29
CA TRP A 990 -36.86 4.96 29.88
C TRP A 990 -37.93 5.92 30.39
N SER A 991 -37.61 6.67 31.45
CA SER A 991 -38.51 7.70 31.98
C SER A 991 -38.79 8.80 30.93
N PRO A 992 -39.95 9.47 30.98
CA PRO A 992 -40.21 10.61 30.13
C PRO A 992 -39.23 11.74 30.45
N TRP A 993 -38.94 12.58 29.45
CA TRP A 993 -38.12 13.77 29.63
C TRP A 993 -38.71 14.68 30.72
N ARG A 994 -37.93 14.98 31.75
CA ARG A 994 -38.28 15.90 32.83
C ARG A 994 -37.29 17.06 32.90
N GLN A 995 -37.80 18.28 33.00
CA GLN A 995 -36.97 19.46 33.18
C GLN A 995 -36.33 19.49 34.58
N VAL A 996 -35.02 19.75 34.63
CA VAL A 996 -34.27 19.97 35.88
C VAL A 996 -34.65 21.33 36.46
N SER A 997 -35.07 21.34 37.72
CA SER A 997 -35.59 22.53 38.41
C SER A 997 -34.73 22.85 39.62
N ALA A 998 -34.30 24.11 39.77
CA ALA A 998 -33.39 24.54 40.84
C ALA A 998 -32.10 23.71 40.98
N GLY A 999 -31.63 23.09 39.89
CA GLY A 999 -30.46 22.20 39.89
C GLY A 999 -30.75 20.76 40.32
N GLN A 1000 -31.96 20.44 40.78
CA GLN A 1000 -32.34 19.10 41.20
C GLN A 1000 -32.76 18.24 40.00
N VAL A 1001 -32.10 17.10 39.85
CA VAL A 1001 -32.26 16.16 38.74
C VAL A 1001 -33.37 15.18 39.06
N GLY A 1002 -33.22 14.43 40.16
CA GLY A 1002 -34.12 13.39 40.65
C GLY A 1002 -34.20 12.15 39.74
N GLY A 1003 -34.87 11.11 40.22
CA GLY A 1003 -35.11 9.87 39.47
C GLY A 1003 -33.99 8.84 39.63
N SER A 1004 -34.33 7.56 39.43
CA SER A 1004 -33.41 6.44 39.64
C SER A 1004 -33.12 5.74 38.32
N GLY A 1005 -31.90 5.21 38.18
CA GLY A 1005 -31.47 4.46 36.99
C GLY A 1005 -29.96 4.35 36.94
N ARG A 1006 -29.45 3.38 36.18
CA ARG A 1006 -28.01 3.29 35.88
C ARG A 1006 -27.60 4.31 34.82
N TYR A 1007 -28.49 4.55 33.86
CA TYR A 1007 -28.21 5.39 32.72
C TYR A 1007 -28.98 6.71 32.80
N LEU A 1008 -28.37 7.79 32.31
CA LEU A 1008 -29.00 9.11 32.17
C LEU A 1008 -28.70 9.69 30.79
N GLN A 1009 -29.69 10.37 30.22
CA GLN A 1009 -29.51 11.20 29.04
C GLN A 1009 -30.09 12.57 29.33
N PHE A 1010 -29.44 13.63 28.83
CA PHE A 1010 -29.94 14.98 28.98
C PHE A 1010 -30.16 15.67 27.64
N ARG A 1011 -31.03 16.68 27.67
CA ARG A 1011 -31.31 17.57 26.57
C ARG A 1011 -31.23 19.01 27.05
N LEU A 1012 -30.35 19.78 26.43
CA LEU A 1012 -30.18 21.21 26.63
C LEU A 1012 -30.85 21.95 25.47
N THR A 1013 -31.69 22.94 25.77
CA THR A 1013 -32.21 23.88 24.77
C THR A 1013 -31.83 25.29 25.18
N VAL A 1014 -31.33 26.09 24.23
CA VAL A 1014 -30.80 27.44 24.50
C VAL A 1014 -31.34 28.44 23.50
N THR A 1015 -31.62 29.65 23.96
CA THR A 1015 -31.82 30.85 23.15
C THR A 1015 -31.02 32.00 23.74
N ALA A 1016 -30.24 32.70 22.93
CA ALA A 1016 -29.42 33.84 23.33
C ALA A 1016 -29.66 35.04 22.38
N PRO A 1017 -29.62 36.29 22.87
CA PRO A 1017 -29.74 37.49 22.04
C PRO A 1017 -28.72 37.51 20.90
N ALA A 1018 -29.12 38.02 19.73
CA ALA A 1018 -28.23 38.18 18.60
C ALA A 1018 -27.00 39.03 18.97
N GLY A 1019 -25.81 38.59 18.55
CA GLY A 1019 -24.54 39.25 18.87
C GLY A 1019 -23.98 38.96 20.26
N SER A 1020 -24.62 38.09 21.06
CA SER A 1020 -24.10 37.67 22.37
C SER A 1020 -23.59 36.23 22.37
N ARG A 1021 -22.55 35.95 23.18
CA ARG A 1021 -21.98 34.60 23.33
C ARG A 1021 -22.59 33.89 24.52
N TRP A 1022 -23.27 32.76 24.27
CA TRP A 1022 -23.65 31.81 25.32
C TRP A 1022 -22.76 30.57 25.23
N SER A 1023 -22.27 30.04 26.35
CA SER A 1023 -21.50 28.78 26.34
C SER A 1023 -21.53 28.03 27.67
N VAL A 1024 -21.33 26.72 27.62
CA VAL A 1024 -21.06 25.86 28.78
C VAL A 1024 -20.01 24.82 28.41
N SER A 1025 -19.00 24.64 29.27
CA SER A 1025 -17.83 23.79 28.98
C SER A 1025 -17.91 22.40 29.60
N GLY A 1026 -18.81 22.20 30.57
CA GLY A 1026 -19.04 20.90 31.18
C GLY A 1026 -20.43 20.80 31.76
N ILE A 1027 -21.06 19.64 31.60
CA ILE A 1027 -22.38 19.32 32.13
C ILE A 1027 -22.27 17.98 32.85
N GLY A 1028 -22.49 17.98 34.16
CA GLY A 1028 -22.41 16.80 35.01
C GLY A 1028 -23.61 16.63 35.91
N PHE A 1029 -23.77 15.40 36.41
CA PHE A 1029 -24.89 14.98 37.24
C PHE A 1029 -24.35 14.15 38.40
N THR A 1030 -24.61 14.58 39.63
CA THR A 1030 -24.26 13.81 40.84
C THR A 1030 -25.30 12.71 41.10
N HIS A 1031 -24.89 11.67 41.81
CA HIS A 1031 -25.77 10.57 42.19
C HIS A 1031 -25.35 9.93 43.52
N THR A 1032 -26.21 9.09 44.10
CA THR A 1032 -25.96 8.37 45.36
C THR A 1032 -24.96 7.21 45.27
N GLY A 1033 -24.56 6.80 44.07
CA GLY A 1033 -23.54 5.78 43.84
C GLY A 1033 -22.10 6.31 43.95
N GLY A 1034 -21.10 5.42 43.89
CA GLY A 1034 -19.68 5.79 43.76
C GLY A 1034 -19.28 6.12 42.32
N LEU A 1035 -18.07 6.65 42.10
CA LEU A 1035 -17.56 6.92 40.75
C LEU A 1035 -17.59 5.64 39.89
N PRO A 1036 -18.00 5.71 38.62
CA PRO A 1036 -17.87 4.59 37.68
C PRO A 1036 -16.41 4.14 37.62
N ARG A 1037 -16.14 2.83 37.53
CA ARG A 1037 -14.77 2.36 37.25
C ARG A 1037 -14.40 2.86 35.85
N THR A 1038 -13.43 3.75 35.76
CA THR A 1038 -12.84 4.15 34.47
C THR A 1038 -11.98 2.99 33.96
N GLU A 1039 -12.47 2.26 32.96
CA GLU A 1039 -11.59 1.45 32.10
C GLU A 1039 -10.77 2.43 31.26
N GLY A 1040 -9.45 2.44 31.46
CA GLY A 1040 -8.52 3.15 30.58
C GLY A 1040 -8.05 4.52 31.07
N GLU A 1041 -7.29 4.56 32.16
CA GLU A 1041 -6.04 5.34 32.22
C GLU A 1041 -5.04 4.44 32.95
N GLY A 1042 -3.89 4.17 32.34
CA GLY A 1042 -2.86 3.32 32.89
C GLY A 1042 -2.36 3.85 34.23
N THR A 1043 -2.94 3.40 35.33
CA THR A 1043 -2.25 3.42 36.61
C THR A 1043 -1.21 2.34 36.53
N GLY A 1044 0.03 2.74 36.22
CA GLY A 1044 1.19 1.97 36.59
C GLY A 1044 1.02 1.53 38.04
N ALA A 1045 0.93 0.22 38.25
CA ALA A 1045 1.14 -0.35 39.55
C ALA A 1045 2.58 0.01 39.93
N LEU A 1046 2.73 1.02 40.79
CA LEU A 1046 3.91 1.16 41.62
C LEU A 1046 3.91 -0.03 42.58
N GLY A 1047 4.62 -1.07 42.17
CA GLY A 1047 5.31 -2.02 43.03
C GLY A 1047 6.80 -1.85 42.82
#